data_AF-A0A8C9P9Q2-F1
#
_entry.id   AF-A0A8C9P9Q2-F1
#
_cell.length_a   1.000
_cell.length_b   1.000
_cell.length_c   1.000
_cell.angle_alpha   90.00
_cell.angle_beta   90.00
_cell.angle_gamma   90.00
#
_symmetry.space_group_name_H-M   'P 1'
#
loop_
_entity.id
_entity.type
_entity.pdbx_description
1 polymer ?
#
loop_
_entity_poly.entity_id
_entity_poly.type
_entity_poly.pdbx_seq_one_letter_code
_entity_poly.pdbx_strand_id
1 'polypeptide(L)'
;MFCHQLKCCHAISKTIVLDLRFNRIREIPGSAFKKLKNLNTLLLNNNQIRKISRTAFEGLENLLHLYLYKNEIHELDKQTFKGLVSLEQLYIHFNQLETLHPETFEDLLKLERLFLHNNKLSTIPAGSFSHLDSLKRLNSLDLEDDTRLNMFDDGTLMIRNTRESDQGIYQCMARNSAGEAKTQNAMLRYHSLPAKPSFVIQPQDTEVLIGTSTTLECRATGHPHPHITWTRDNGEALDGSRHIETSSGLHLKSITLRDHGGFTCHANNSQGSVHASANIIVQAPPQFIRSPKDQVVLEEHAVELLCEAEGRPPPVILWTKAGRRLPVEGRHTVLSFGTLRIDRVAKHDEGQYECQAVSPLGVKKVSVHLTVKPKALPVFTRLPQDARVDVGKNINISCHAQGEPQPIITWSKAGIQITESGKFHIDSGGTLTIYDAGQADQGRYECLARNSFGLVGANMFLTVTAIQVKQAGDDFVESSILDAVQRVDSAINSTRRHLFSQKPHTPSDLLAQFRYPRDPFTVETARAGEIFEHTLQLIRDRVKQGLTVDLEGREFRYNDLVSPRYLGLIANLSGCTAHRRLPNCSDLCFHQKYRTHDGTCNNLQHPTWGASLTALVRVLQPAYENGFNSPRGAGRHDGAGRSPLPLPRLVSTVMAGTAAVTPDHRYTHMLMQWGQFLDHDLDHTVPALSTARFSDGQPCSSACTNDPPCFPIAIPPEDPRGAQAPCMFFTRSSPVCGSGTTSLMMNSVYAREQINQLTAYIDASHVYGSSERESQVLRDLSAPKGLLRAGLTWSSSGKHLLPFSSGPPTECTRGEPDRHSSPCFLAGDHRANEQLALTAMHTLWFREHHRVATELSALNPHWDGDTLYQEARKIVGAELQHITYSHWLPKILGDPGMKMLGEYQGYDPNVNAGIINSFATAAFRFGHTLINPILYRLNDTFGEIPEGHLPLHKAFFSPSRIIEEGGIDPLLRGLFGVATKLRVPSQLLNLELTEKLFSTAHSVALDLAATNIQRGRDHGIPPYVDYRVLCNLTSVENFEDLQNEIKDLEIIQKLKKLYSTPDDIDLWPALMVEDLIPGTRVGPTLMCLFVTQFQRLRDGDRFWYENPGVFTPAQLTQLKQVSLGRVLCDNGDNIQQVQPDVFVKAEYPQGYLSCGEIPKMDLRMWQDCWEGQDDKGTHRRDRERWMKEDCINCTCESGQVTCMVKNCPLAPCLSPELVKGSCCPVCRDQGMLADASKKH
;
A
#
# COMPACT_ATOMS: atom_id res chain seq x y z
N MET A 1 -0.12 31.95 -11.22
CA MET A 1 0.38 30.56 -11.36
C MET A 1 -0.38 29.54 -10.51
N PHE A 2 -0.98 29.90 -9.36
CA PHE A 2 -1.69 28.96 -8.46
C PHE A 2 -3.04 28.39 -8.97
N CYS A 3 -3.72 29.03 -9.94
CA CYS A 3 -5.01 28.54 -10.47
C CYS A 3 -4.92 27.74 -11.78
N HIS A 4 -3.76 27.63 -12.42
CA HIS A 4 -3.68 26.99 -13.74
C HIS A 4 -3.37 25.48 -13.69
N GLN A 5 -2.95 24.95 -12.54
CA GLN A 5 -2.59 23.53 -12.38
C GLN A 5 -3.69 22.66 -11.73
N LEU A 6 -4.85 23.22 -11.37
CA LEU A 6 -5.96 22.46 -10.78
C LEU A 6 -7.09 22.30 -11.80
N LYS A 7 -7.09 21.19 -12.53
CA LYS A 7 -8.24 20.73 -13.34
C LYS A 7 -9.37 20.11 -12.49
N CYS A 8 -9.47 20.42 -11.20
CA CYS A 8 -10.56 20.00 -10.31
C CYS A 8 -11.49 21.19 -10.00
N CYS A 9 -12.12 21.79 -11.02
CA CYS A 9 -12.98 22.96 -10.86
C CYS A 9 -14.48 22.64 -10.84
N HIS A 10 -14.91 21.75 -9.94
CA HIS A 10 -16.32 21.64 -9.56
C HIS A 10 -16.58 21.92 -8.07
N ALA A 11 -15.58 21.78 -7.19
CA ALA A 11 -15.75 22.01 -5.76
C ALA A 11 -15.74 23.50 -5.35
N ILE A 12 -15.11 24.38 -6.13
CA ILE A 12 -14.86 25.79 -5.74
C ILE A 12 -16.09 26.70 -5.98
N SER A 13 -17.02 26.32 -6.87
CA SER A 13 -18.22 27.11 -7.15
C SER A 13 -19.31 27.02 -6.06
N LYS A 14 -19.20 26.06 -5.13
CA LYS A 14 -20.12 25.86 -3.99
C LYS A 14 -19.66 26.54 -2.69
N THR A 15 -18.56 27.30 -2.68
CA THR A 15 -17.99 27.90 -1.46
C THR A 15 -18.88 29.03 -0.91
N ILE A 16 -19.41 28.85 0.31
CA ILE A 16 -20.26 29.83 1.04
C ILE A 16 -19.43 30.69 2.00
N VAL A 17 -18.39 30.11 2.62
CA VAL A 17 -17.45 30.83 3.48
C VAL A 17 -16.04 30.58 2.97
N LEU A 18 -15.28 31.65 2.75
CA LEU A 18 -13.88 31.58 2.35
C LEU A 18 -13.04 32.23 3.45
N ASP A 19 -12.30 31.40 4.18
CA ASP A 19 -11.40 31.84 5.24
C ASP A 19 -9.96 31.93 4.73
N LEU A 20 -9.48 33.15 4.58
CA LEU A 20 -8.12 33.49 4.18
C LEU A 20 -7.39 34.25 5.30
N ARG A 21 -7.87 34.20 6.55
CA ARG A 21 -7.25 34.89 7.70
C ARG A 21 -5.88 34.33 8.04
N PHE A 22 -5.07 35.10 8.76
CA PHE A 22 -3.76 34.67 9.29
C PHE A 22 -2.77 34.20 8.22
N ASN A 23 -2.91 34.70 7.00
CA ASN A 23 -1.98 34.46 5.90
C ASN A 23 -1.05 35.67 5.71
N ARG A 24 -0.23 35.64 4.66
CA ARG A 24 0.69 36.74 4.29
C ARG A 24 0.27 37.42 2.98
N ILE A 25 -1.03 37.51 2.73
CA ILE A 25 -1.57 38.12 1.51
C ILE A 25 -1.24 39.62 1.56
N ARG A 26 -0.57 40.12 0.51
CA ARG A 26 -0.15 41.53 0.42
C ARG A 26 -0.98 42.36 -0.55
N GLU A 27 -1.53 41.72 -1.57
CA GLU A 27 -2.38 42.34 -2.58
C GLU A 27 -3.52 41.41 -2.97
N ILE A 28 -4.71 41.98 -3.20
CA ILE A 28 -5.85 41.26 -3.79
C ILE A 28 -5.96 41.69 -5.27
N PRO A 29 -5.66 40.79 -6.23
CA PRO A 29 -5.75 41.13 -7.65
C PRO A 29 -7.20 41.26 -8.13
N GLY A 30 -7.39 41.90 -9.29
CA GLY A 30 -8.72 42.09 -9.87
C GLY A 30 -9.41 40.77 -10.22
N SER A 31 -10.74 40.73 -10.02
CA SER A 31 -11.61 39.58 -10.28
C SER A 31 -11.18 38.28 -9.57
N ALA A 32 -10.39 38.39 -8.49
CA ALA A 32 -9.86 37.25 -7.74
C ALA A 32 -10.95 36.26 -7.29
N PHE A 33 -12.14 36.79 -6.98
CA PHE A 33 -13.26 36.01 -6.43
C PHE A 33 -14.44 35.87 -7.40
N LYS A 34 -14.30 36.29 -8.66
CA LYS A 34 -15.40 36.40 -9.64
C LYS A 34 -16.20 35.12 -9.91
N LYS A 35 -15.61 33.95 -9.66
CA LYS A 35 -16.26 32.64 -9.83
C LYS A 35 -17.01 32.15 -8.57
N LEU A 36 -16.88 32.83 -7.43
CA LEU A 36 -17.43 32.45 -6.13
C LEU A 36 -18.79 33.11 -5.85
N LYS A 37 -19.76 32.95 -6.77
CA LYS A 37 -21.04 33.67 -6.72
C LYS A 37 -21.93 33.34 -5.50
N ASN A 38 -21.66 32.22 -4.83
CA ASN A 38 -22.41 31.74 -3.66
C ASN A 38 -21.77 32.15 -2.32
N LEU A 39 -20.73 32.99 -2.34
CA LEU A 39 -19.98 33.36 -1.15
C LEU A 39 -20.76 34.34 -0.28
N ASN A 40 -21.06 33.95 0.96
CA ASN A 40 -21.76 34.76 1.97
C ASN A 40 -20.80 35.41 2.96
N THR A 41 -19.66 34.77 3.26
CA THR A 41 -18.67 35.32 4.21
C THR A 41 -17.25 35.20 3.67
N LEU A 42 -16.53 36.31 3.64
CA LEU A 42 -15.15 36.40 3.19
C LEU A 42 -14.29 36.94 4.33
N LEU A 43 -13.39 36.10 4.83
CA LEU A 43 -12.51 36.45 5.94
C LEU A 43 -11.09 36.70 5.42
N LEU A 44 -10.67 37.96 5.39
CA LEU A 44 -9.35 38.41 4.92
C LEU A 44 -8.55 39.11 6.04
N ASN A 45 -9.07 39.15 7.26
CA ASN A 45 -8.46 39.81 8.41
C ASN A 45 -7.20 39.08 8.93
N ASN A 46 -6.32 39.79 9.64
CA ASN A 46 -5.01 39.28 10.07
C ASN A 46 -4.12 38.84 8.88
N ASN A 47 -3.98 39.69 7.86
CA ASN A 47 -3.04 39.50 6.75
C ASN A 47 -2.08 40.71 6.65
N GLN A 48 -1.36 40.83 5.53
CA GLN A 48 -0.46 41.96 5.22
C GLN A 48 -0.99 42.79 4.05
N ILE A 49 -2.32 42.83 3.85
CA ILE A 49 -2.92 43.39 2.65
C ILE A 49 -2.69 44.90 2.65
N ARG A 50 -1.94 45.39 1.67
CA ARG A 50 -1.68 46.82 1.45
C ARG A 50 -2.49 47.39 0.29
N LYS A 51 -2.77 46.56 -0.71
CA LYS A 51 -3.41 46.97 -1.96
C LYS A 51 -4.57 46.05 -2.32
N ILE A 52 -5.73 46.63 -2.62
CA ILE A 52 -6.91 45.92 -3.09
C ILE A 52 -7.25 46.48 -4.47
N SER A 53 -7.34 45.61 -5.48
CA SER A 53 -7.78 46.03 -6.82
C SER A 53 -9.23 46.53 -6.79
N ARG A 54 -9.56 47.56 -7.58
CA ARG A 54 -10.92 48.10 -7.73
C ARG A 54 -11.96 47.09 -8.23
N THR A 55 -11.54 45.97 -8.81
CA THR A 55 -12.43 44.86 -9.24
C THR A 55 -12.25 43.60 -8.40
N ALA A 56 -11.62 43.68 -7.23
CA ALA A 56 -11.30 42.52 -6.40
C ALA A 56 -12.53 41.69 -6.02
N PHE A 57 -13.63 42.36 -5.65
CA PHE A 57 -14.87 41.75 -5.16
C PHE A 57 -15.99 41.68 -6.22
N GLU A 58 -15.63 41.85 -7.50
CA GLU A 58 -16.59 41.80 -8.62
C GLU A 58 -17.33 40.44 -8.67
N GLY A 59 -18.66 40.47 -8.70
CA GLY A 59 -19.52 39.28 -8.80
C GLY A 59 -19.92 38.62 -7.48
N LEU A 60 -19.65 39.28 -6.34
CA LEU A 60 -20.00 38.82 -4.98
C LEU A 60 -21.28 39.46 -4.43
N GLU A 61 -22.36 39.48 -5.22
CA GLU A 61 -23.63 40.14 -4.86
C GLU A 61 -24.34 39.54 -3.63
N ASN A 62 -24.02 38.28 -3.28
CA ASN A 62 -24.58 37.55 -2.13
C ASN A 62 -23.74 37.68 -0.84
N LEU A 63 -22.63 38.41 -0.87
CA LEU A 63 -21.74 38.52 0.28
C LEU A 63 -22.41 39.31 1.40
N LEU A 64 -22.55 38.69 2.58
CA LEU A 64 -23.17 39.28 3.77
C LEU A 64 -22.13 39.86 4.74
N HIS A 65 -21.00 39.17 4.90
CA HIS A 65 -19.95 39.56 5.85
C HIS A 65 -18.57 39.63 5.20
N LEU A 66 -17.92 40.78 5.33
CA LEU A 66 -16.56 41.01 4.83
C LEU A 66 -15.63 41.47 5.96
N TYR A 67 -14.60 40.69 6.23
CA TYR A 67 -13.62 40.98 7.27
C TYR A 67 -12.26 41.35 6.68
N LEU A 68 -11.89 42.61 6.78
CA LEU A 68 -10.61 43.18 6.32
C LEU A 68 -9.75 43.77 7.45
N TYR A 69 -10.20 43.67 8.70
CA TYR A 69 -9.54 44.25 9.87
C TYR A 69 -8.16 43.61 10.18
N LYS A 70 -7.28 44.29 10.92
CA LYS A 70 -5.89 43.83 11.18
C LYS A 70 -5.12 43.50 9.90
N ASN A 71 -5.05 44.48 9.00
CA ASN A 71 -4.24 44.46 7.78
C ASN A 71 -3.40 45.73 7.68
N GLU A 72 -2.75 45.97 6.54
CA GLU A 72 -1.89 47.12 6.28
C GLU A 72 -2.49 48.04 5.19
N ILE A 73 -3.82 48.13 5.11
CA ILE A 73 -4.51 48.88 4.04
C ILE A 73 -4.37 50.38 4.31
N HIS A 74 -3.72 51.10 3.39
CA HIS A 74 -3.47 52.55 3.50
C HIS A 74 -4.51 53.42 2.78
N GLU A 75 -5.07 52.91 1.68
CA GLU A 75 -6.07 53.60 0.87
C GLU A 75 -7.09 52.59 0.34
N LEU A 76 -8.30 53.08 0.08
CA LEU A 76 -9.35 52.34 -0.63
C LEU A 76 -9.75 53.13 -1.87
N ASP A 77 -9.74 52.46 -3.02
CA ASP A 77 -10.34 53.01 -4.24
C ASP A 77 -11.86 53.16 -4.05
N LYS A 78 -12.46 54.22 -4.60
CA LYS A 78 -13.90 54.48 -4.47
C LYS A 78 -14.79 53.37 -5.03
N GLN A 79 -14.28 52.54 -5.93
CA GLN A 79 -15.01 51.40 -6.51
C GLN A 79 -14.72 50.07 -5.79
N THR A 80 -13.90 50.05 -4.74
CA THR A 80 -13.44 48.80 -4.10
C THR A 80 -14.60 47.89 -3.70
N PHE A 81 -15.69 48.43 -3.15
CA PHE A 81 -16.85 47.67 -2.67
C PHE A 81 -18.04 47.69 -3.63
N LYS A 82 -17.83 48.11 -4.88
CA LYS A 82 -18.89 48.24 -5.88
C LYS A 82 -19.59 46.90 -6.13
N GLY A 83 -20.92 46.90 -6.11
CA GLY A 83 -21.76 45.70 -6.34
C GLY A 83 -21.97 44.78 -5.12
N LEU A 84 -21.47 45.11 -3.93
CA LEU A 84 -21.71 44.34 -2.69
C LEU A 84 -23.07 44.69 -2.04
N VAL A 85 -24.15 44.59 -2.81
CA VAL A 85 -25.49 45.08 -2.44
C VAL A 85 -26.15 44.35 -1.27
N SER A 86 -25.68 43.13 -0.94
CA SER A 86 -26.19 42.34 0.18
C SER A 86 -25.37 42.47 1.46
N LEU A 87 -24.30 43.26 1.47
CA LEU A 87 -23.37 43.30 2.59
C LEU A 87 -24.01 43.92 3.83
N GLU A 88 -24.08 43.15 4.92
CA GLU A 88 -24.68 43.57 6.19
C GLU A 88 -23.61 44.05 7.19
N GLN A 89 -22.41 43.46 7.14
CA GLN A 89 -21.34 43.77 8.09
C GLN A 89 -19.99 43.92 7.40
N LEU A 90 -19.35 45.07 7.64
CA LEU A 90 -18.03 45.41 7.12
C LEU A 90 -17.07 45.75 8.26
N TYR A 91 -16.01 44.96 8.37
CA TYR A 91 -14.98 45.13 9.38
C TYR A 91 -13.67 45.58 8.74
N ILE A 92 -13.30 46.85 8.90
CA ILE A 92 -12.05 47.41 8.35
C ILE A 92 -11.19 48.15 9.39
N HIS A 93 -11.61 48.14 10.66
CA HIS A 93 -10.84 48.63 11.82
C HIS A 93 -9.44 47.98 11.95
N PHE A 94 -8.51 48.58 12.71
CA PHE A 94 -7.10 48.13 12.80
C PHE A 94 -6.41 48.02 11.42
N ASN A 95 -6.50 49.07 10.62
CA ASN A 95 -5.77 49.23 9.36
C ASN A 95 -5.00 50.57 9.38
N GLN A 96 -4.50 51.02 8.24
CA GLN A 96 -3.68 52.22 8.10
C GLN A 96 -4.35 53.30 7.25
N LEU A 97 -5.69 53.31 7.15
CA LEU A 97 -6.41 54.25 6.28
C LEU A 97 -6.23 55.69 6.75
N GLU A 98 -5.72 56.55 5.87
CA GLU A 98 -5.47 57.98 6.17
C GLU A 98 -6.64 58.88 5.73
N THR A 99 -7.33 58.51 4.65
CA THR A 99 -8.49 59.23 4.12
C THR A 99 -9.58 58.24 3.68
N LEU A 100 -10.82 58.72 3.55
CA LEU A 100 -11.95 58.01 2.95
C LEU A 100 -12.52 58.86 1.82
N HIS A 101 -12.89 58.26 0.69
CA HIS A 101 -13.59 58.96 -0.38
C HIS A 101 -15.12 58.98 -0.08
N PRO A 102 -15.87 60.05 -0.40
CA PRO A 102 -17.32 60.11 -0.15
C PRO A 102 -18.11 58.93 -0.74
N GLU A 103 -17.73 58.50 -1.95
CA GLU A 103 -18.40 57.41 -2.70
C GLU A 103 -17.94 55.99 -2.29
N THR A 104 -17.00 55.81 -1.35
CA THR A 104 -16.43 54.47 -1.05
C THR A 104 -17.48 53.43 -0.63
N PHE A 105 -18.60 53.86 -0.03
CA PHE A 105 -19.64 52.97 0.51
C PHE A 105 -21.00 53.10 -0.21
N GLU A 106 -21.04 53.73 -1.39
CA GLU A 106 -22.28 54.10 -2.10
C GLU A 106 -23.23 52.91 -2.36
N ASP A 107 -22.71 51.73 -2.71
CA ASP A 107 -23.51 50.54 -3.06
C ASP A 107 -23.91 49.67 -1.84
N LEU A 108 -23.49 50.02 -0.61
CA LEU A 108 -23.65 49.17 0.58
C LEU A 108 -25.00 49.40 1.29
N LEU A 109 -26.10 49.31 0.54
CA LEU A 109 -27.45 49.72 0.96
C LEU A 109 -27.99 48.93 2.17
N LYS A 110 -27.53 47.68 2.38
CA LYS A 110 -27.94 46.81 3.50
C LYS A 110 -26.99 46.83 4.70
N LEU A 111 -25.97 47.68 4.68
CA LEU A 111 -24.94 47.65 5.71
C LEU A 111 -25.51 48.10 7.06
N GLU A 112 -25.57 47.18 8.02
CA GLU A 112 -26.08 47.44 9.36
C GLU A 112 -24.97 47.82 10.35
N ARG A 113 -23.76 47.30 10.14
CA ARG A 113 -22.62 47.50 11.05
C ARG A 113 -21.35 47.82 10.29
N LEU A 114 -20.75 48.96 10.62
CA LEU A 114 -19.50 49.44 10.05
C LEU A 114 -18.48 49.71 11.17
N PHE A 115 -17.36 48.99 11.11
CA PHE A 115 -16.26 49.14 12.08
C PHE A 115 -15.05 49.79 11.41
N LEU A 116 -14.80 51.06 11.75
CA LEU A 116 -13.74 51.90 11.17
C LEU A 116 -12.66 52.36 12.17
N HIS A 117 -12.87 52.17 13.48
CA HIS A 117 -11.94 52.59 14.53
C HIS A 117 -10.51 51.99 14.38
N ASN A 118 -9.52 52.56 15.06
CA ASN A 118 -8.11 52.13 14.93
C ASN A 118 -7.59 52.14 13.46
N ASN A 119 -7.94 53.20 12.73
CA ASN A 119 -7.31 53.61 11.47
C ASN A 119 -6.60 54.97 11.67
N LYS A 120 -5.99 55.54 10.63
CA LYS A 120 -5.28 56.83 10.67
C LYS A 120 -6.09 57.99 10.09
N LEU A 121 -7.42 57.88 10.10
CA LEU A 121 -8.32 58.87 9.53
C LEU A 121 -8.22 60.18 10.31
N SER A 122 -7.77 61.25 9.66
CA SER A 122 -7.69 62.59 10.26
C SER A 122 -8.95 63.42 10.06
N THR A 123 -9.71 63.13 9.00
CA THR A 123 -11.00 63.77 8.67
C THR A 123 -11.92 62.76 7.98
N ILE A 124 -13.23 62.89 8.16
CA ILE A 124 -14.24 62.16 7.39
C ILE A 124 -14.93 63.17 6.46
N PRO A 125 -14.82 63.04 5.12
CA PRO A 125 -15.48 63.96 4.20
C PRO A 125 -17.00 63.99 4.35
N ALA A 126 -17.58 65.16 4.10
CA ALA A 126 -19.04 65.31 4.07
C ALA A 126 -19.65 64.39 3.00
N GLY A 127 -20.69 63.64 3.37
CA GLY A 127 -21.36 62.69 2.48
C GLY A 127 -20.78 61.28 2.47
N SER A 128 -19.69 60.96 3.19
CA SER A 128 -19.11 59.61 3.22
C SER A 128 -20.05 58.48 3.69
N PHE A 129 -21.17 58.81 4.33
CA PHE A 129 -22.14 57.83 4.83
C PHE A 129 -23.58 58.12 4.36
N SER A 130 -23.79 59.03 3.41
CA SER A 130 -25.13 59.50 3.01
C SER A 130 -26.03 58.43 2.37
N HIS A 131 -25.46 57.29 1.99
CA HIS A 131 -26.16 56.19 1.32
C HIS A 131 -26.32 54.93 2.20
N LEU A 132 -25.96 55.01 3.49
CA LEU A 132 -25.99 53.89 4.43
C LEU A 132 -27.26 53.91 5.30
N ASP A 133 -28.44 53.90 4.67
CA ASP A 133 -29.74 54.06 5.36
C ASP A 133 -30.05 52.94 6.37
N SER A 134 -29.43 51.76 6.20
CA SER A 134 -29.60 50.60 7.09
C SER A 134 -28.64 50.60 8.30
N LEU A 135 -27.76 51.58 8.43
CA LEU A 135 -26.66 51.56 9.40
C LEU A 135 -27.19 51.73 10.84
N LYS A 136 -27.09 50.67 11.63
CA LYS A 136 -27.55 50.64 13.04
C LYS A 136 -26.43 50.95 14.03
N ARG A 137 -25.18 50.61 13.69
CA ARG A 137 -24.02 50.85 14.54
C ARG A 137 -22.81 51.31 13.73
N LEU A 138 -22.33 52.50 14.06
CA LEU A 138 -21.09 53.09 13.59
C LEU A 138 -20.16 53.27 14.80
N ASN A 139 -19.09 52.49 14.88
CA ASN A 139 -18.11 52.62 15.96
C ASN A 139 -16.88 53.38 15.45
N SER A 140 -16.78 54.68 15.79
CA SER A 140 -15.68 55.56 15.36
C SER A 140 -14.93 56.32 16.46
N LEU A 141 -15.41 56.43 17.71
CA LEU A 141 -14.70 57.08 18.83
C LEU A 141 -15.17 56.58 20.22
N ASP A 142 -14.34 56.80 21.24
CA ASP A 142 -14.24 56.06 22.50
C ASP A 142 -14.60 56.94 23.73
N LEU A 143 -15.80 56.80 24.33
CA LEU A 143 -16.21 57.36 25.65
C LEU A 143 -17.54 56.74 26.16
N GLU A 144 -17.54 55.89 27.20
CA GLU A 144 -18.60 55.69 28.24
C GLU A 144 -18.30 54.46 29.12
N ASP A 145 -17.88 54.64 30.38
CA ASP A 145 -17.30 53.56 31.20
C ASP A 145 -17.96 53.28 32.58
N ASP A 146 -19.24 53.63 32.79
CA ASP A 146 -20.08 52.85 33.74
C ASP A 146 -21.58 52.95 33.42
N THR A 147 -22.08 51.95 32.70
CA THR A 147 -23.48 51.83 32.23
C THR A 147 -24.50 51.54 33.35
N ARG A 148 -24.08 51.51 34.63
CA ARG A 148 -24.93 51.19 35.79
C ARG A 148 -25.59 52.41 36.44
N LEU A 149 -25.07 53.62 36.22
CA LEU A 149 -25.56 54.85 36.82
C LEU A 149 -26.51 55.57 35.86
N ASN A 150 -27.79 55.64 36.22
CA ASN A 150 -28.78 56.39 35.46
C ASN A 150 -29.32 57.55 36.30
N MET A 151 -29.29 58.75 35.72
CA MET A 151 -29.93 59.93 36.26
C MET A 151 -31.16 60.25 35.41
N PHE A 152 -32.31 60.36 36.05
CA PHE A 152 -33.58 60.68 35.41
C PHE A 152 -33.83 62.19 35.43
N ASP A 153 -34.64 62.68 34.49
CA ASP A 153 -34.92 64.11 34.30
C ASP A 153 -35.62 64.77 35.50
N ASP A 154 -36.21 63.98 36.39
CA ASP A 154 -36.84 64.43 37.64
C ASP A 154 -35.86 64.60 38.82
N GLY A 155 -34.56 64.33 38.60
CA GLY A 155 -33.50 64.40 39.62
C GLY A 155 -33.26 63.09 40.39
N THR A 156 -33.86 61.97 39.97
CA THR A 156 -33.65 60.66 40.60
C THR A 156 -32.34 60.00 40.11
N LEU A 157 -31.51 59.54 41.06
CA LEU A 157 -30.32 58.71 40.78
C LEU A 157 -30.61 57.24 41.04
N MET A 158 -30.45 56.38 40.03
CA MET A 158 -30.57 54.92 40.15
C MET A 158 -29.23 54.24 39.88
N ILE A 159 -28.81 53.41 40.85
CA ILE A 159 -27.60 52.58 40.76
C ILE A 159 -28.02 51.14 40.55
N ARG A 160 -27.76 50.57 39.37
CA ARG A 160 -28.05 49.16 39.09
C ARG A 160 -26.87 48.27 39.51
N ASN A 161 -27.17 47.14 40.15
CA ASN A 161 -26.17 46.12 40.53
C ASN A 161 -25.11 46.69 41.50
N THR A 162 -25.55 47.00 42.72
CA THR A 162 -24.76 47.68 43.77
C THR A 162 -23.55 46.86 44.21
N ARG A 163 -22.40 47.52 44.35
CA ARG A 163 -21.11 46.97 44.76
C ARG A 163 -20.69 47.53 46.12
N GLU A 164 -19.69 46.91 46.75
CA GLU A 164 -19.10 47.43 48.00
C GLU A 164 -18.58 48.88 47.85
N SER A 165 -18.07 49.25 46.67
CA SER A 165 -17.63 50.61 46.36
C SER A 165 -18.74 51.66 46.33
N ASP A 166 -20.00 51.22 46.18
CA ASP A 166 -21.16 52.12 46.13
C ASP A 166 -21.62 52.48 47.57
N GLN A 167 -21.04 51.86 48.60
CA GLN A 167 -21.27 52.24 49.99
C GLN A 167 -20.70 53.64 50.26
N GLY A 168 -21.54 54.54 50.74
CA GLY A 168 -21.13 55.91 50.96
C GLY A 168 -22.28 56.84 51.30
N ILE A 169 -21.97 58.12 51.39
CA ILE A 169 -22.92 59.18 51.70
C ILE A 169 -23.27 59.92 50.41
N TYR A 170 -24.56 60.00 50.10
CA TYR A 170 -25.11 60.67 48.92
C TYR A 170 -25.86 61.95 49.31
N GLN A 171 -25.72 63.01 48.51
CA GLN A 171 -26.39 64.31 48.69
C GLN A 171 -26.87 64.83 47.32
N CYS A 172 -28.12 65.31 47.24
CA CYS A 172 -28.67 65.92 46.02
C CYS A 172 -28.59 67.46 46.10
N MET A 173 -28.30 68.10 44.96
CA MET A 173 -28.19 69.56 44.83
C MET A 173 -29.01 70.05 43.64
N ALA A 174 -29.88 71.03 43.86
CA ALA A 174 -30.61 71.73 42.81
C ALA A 174 -30.11 73.17 42.70
N ARG A 175 -29.92 73.67 41.47
CA ARG A 175 -29.43 75.04 41.20
C ARG A 175 -30.20 75.70 40.08
N ASN A 176 -30.49 76.98 40.25
CA ASN A 176 -30.96 77.86 39.17
C ASN A 176 -30.18 79.18 39.17
N SER A 177 -30.61 80.15 38.37
CA SER A 177 -29.96 81.45 38.21
C SER A 177 -29.96 82.33 39.47
N ALA A 178 -30.79 82.02 40.47
CA ALA A 178 -30.89 82.77 41.72
C ALA A 178 -30.11 82.14 42.88
N GLY A 179 -29.75 80.84 42.81
CA GLY A 179 -28.98 80.17 43.87
C GLY A 179 -28.98 78.65 43.79
N GLU A 180 -28.41 78.00 44.82
CA GLU A 180 -28.34 76.54 44.99
C GLU A 180 -28.93 76.08 46.34
N ALA A 181 -29.55 74.90 46.35
CA ALA A 181 -30.05 74.22 47.55
C ALA A 181 -29.58 72.76 47.57
N LYS A 182 -29.21 72.24 48.75
CA LYS A 182 -28.69 70.87 48.95
C LYS A 182 -29.51 70.10 49.99
N THR A 183 -29.62 68.78 49.83
CA THR A 183 -30.34 67.90 50.77
C THR A 183 -29.47 67.50 51.98
N GLN A 184 -30.05 66.78 52.94
CA GLN A 184 -29.30 66.06 53.96
C GLN A 184 -28.59 64.83 53.36
N ASN A 185 -27.58 64.32 54.07
CA ASN A 185 -26.74 63.18 53.66
C ASN A 185 -27.46 61.83 53.87
N ALA A 186 -27.49 60.95 52.86
CA ALA A 186 -28.05 59.60 52.93
C ALA A 186 -26.96 58.52 52.84
N MET A 187 -26.93 57.55 53.78
CA MET A 187 -25.89 56.50 53.86
C MET A 187 -26.37 55.18 53.24
N LEU A 188 -25.64 54.66 52.25
CA LEU A 188 -25.82 53.32 51.69
C LEU A 188 -24.86 52.32 52.36
N ARG A 189 -25.29 51.10 52.71
CA ARG A 189 -24.46 50.02 53.30
C ARG A 189 -24.57 48.70 52.52
N TYR A 190 -23.45 48.00 52.31
CA TYR A 190 -23.33 46.78 51.50
C TYR A 190 -23.04 45.52 52.36
N HIS A 191 -23.62 44.36 52.03
CA HIS A 191 -23.38 43.06 52.69
C HIS A 191 -23.25 41.92 51.65
N SER A 192 -22.24 41.03 51.76
CA SER A 192 -21.93 39.95 50.79
C SER A 192 -22.15 38.52 51.35
N LEU A 193 -22.59 37.58 50.48
CA LEU A 193 -22.90 36.17 50.82
C LEU A 193 -21.71 35.21 50.58
N PRO A 194 -21.59 34.06 51.30
CA PRO A 194 -20.54 33.06 51.07
C PRO A 194 -20.63 32.39 49.70
N ALA A 195 -19.49 32.21 49.01
CA ALA A 195 -19.42 31.69 47.65
C ALA A 195 -18.16 30.84 47.39
N LYS A 196 -18.33 29.70 46.72
CA LYS A 196 -17.21 28.86 46.23
C LYS A 196 -16.38 29.59 45.15
N PRO A 197 -15.12 29.20 44.93
CA PRO A 197 -14.26 29.92 44.01
C PRO A 197 -14.77 29.78 42.56
N SER A 198 -14.74 30.89 41.82
CA SER A 198 -15.01 30.96 40.39
C SER A 198 -13.89 31.75 39.72
N PHE A 199 -13.39 31.27 38.58
CA PHE A 199 -12.38 32.02 37.85
C PHE A 199 -12.95 33.33 37.31
N VAL A 200 -12.23 34.42 37.55
CA VAL A 200 -12.40 35.71 36.88
C VAL A 200 -11.51 35.76 35.65
N ILE A 201 -10.27 35.26 35.78
CA ILE A 201 -9.32 35.13 34.69
C ILE A 201 -8.78 33.70 34.75
N GLN A 202 -9.07 32.93 33.72
CA GLN A 202 -8.45 31.63 33.49
C GLN A 202 -7.15 31.82 32.72
N PRO A 203 -6.13 30.98 32.98
CA PRO A 203 -4.91 31.04 32.20
C PRO A 203 -5.19 30.63 30.76
N GLN A 204 -4.47 31.27 29.83
CA GLN A 204 -4.59 31.01 28.39
C GLN A 204 -3.26 30.57 27.82
N ASP A 205 -3.33 29.76 26.76
CA ASP A 205 -2.15 29.35 26.00
C ASP A 205 -1.37 30.59 25.55
N THR A 206 -0.09 30.64 25.92
CA THR A 206 0.75 31.82 25.73
C THR A 206 2.00 31.44 24.94
N GLU A 207 2.20 32.08 23.79
CA GLU A 207 3.41 31.95 22.99
C GLU A 207 4.49 32.92 23.48
N VAL A 208 5.69 32.42 23.75
CA VAL A 208 6.76 33.22 24.39
C VAL A 208 8.12 32.92 23.80
N LEU A 209 8.91 33.96 23.53
CA LEU A 209 10.26 33.82 22.99
C LEU A 209 11.24 33.30 24.06
N ILE A 210 12.08 32.34 23.68
CA ILE A 210 13.14 31.82 24.55
C ILE A 210 14.02 32.95 25.14
N GLY A 211 14.38 32.82 26.42
CA GLY A 211 15.18 33.79 27.18
C GLY A 211 14.40 34.98 27.74
N THR A 212 13.15 35.20 27.31
CA THR A 212 12.28 36.25 27.87
C THR A 212 11.53 35.73 29.10
N SER A 213 10.73 36.59 29.75
CA SER A 213 9.90 36.20 30.91
C SER A 213 8.43 36.49 30.60
N THR A 214 7.52 35.69 31.15
CA THR A 214 6.07 35.87 30.97
C THR A 214 5.32 35.60 32.28
N THR A 215 4.03 35.92 32.31
CA THR A 215 3.14 35.56 33.43
C THR A 215 1.90 34.89 32.89
N LEU A 216 1.60 33.67 33.36
CA LEU A 216 0.30 33.05 33.15
C LEU A 216 -0.68 33.61 34.17
N GLU A 217 -1.63 34.41 33.70
CA GLU A 217 -2.60 35.04 34.60
C GLU A 217 -3.61 34.03 35.11
N CYS A 218 -3.86 34.04 36.42
CA CYS A 218 -4.94 33.28 37.01
C CYS A 218 -5.50 34.04 38.20
N ARG A 219 -6.80 34.33 38.13
CA ARG A 219 -7.50 35.06 39.19
C ARG A 219 -8.85 34.40 39.42
N ALA A 220 -9.18 34.16 40.68
CA ALA A 220 -10.49 33.65 41.07
C ALA A 220 -11.13 34.56 42.13
N THR A 221 -12.45 34.60 42.12
CA THR A 221 -13.29 35.24 43.14
C THR A 221 -13.99 34.18 43.96
N GLY A 222 -14.34 34.50 45.19
CA GLY A 222 -15.03 33.61 46.11
C GLY A 222 -15.04 34.26 47.48
N HIS A 223 -15.95 33.81 48.35
CA HIS A 223 -16.06 34.30 49.72
C HIS A 223 -16.11 33.10 50.68
N PRO A 224 -15.08 32.90 51.52
CA PRO A 224 -13.85 33.71 51.69
C PRO A 224 -12.95 33.73 50.44
N HIS A 225 -12.03 34.71 50.33
CA HIS A 225 -11.19 34.89 49.14
C HIS A 225 -10.35 33.63 48.84
N PRO A 226 -10.33 33.13 47.59
CA PRO A 226 -9.64 31.89 47.25
C PRO A 226 -8.12 32.05 47.21
N HIS A 227 -7.42 31.04 47.74
CA HIS A 227 -5.98 30.88 47.61
C HIS A 227 -5.64 30.24 46.26
N ILE A 228 -4.70 30.82 45.52
CA ILE A 228 -4.25 30.34 44.22
C ILE A 228 -2.93 29.57 44.37
N THR A 229 -2.81 28.43 43.69
CA THR A 229 -1.57 27.62 43.59
C THR A 229 -1.40 27.08 42.17
N TRP A 230 -0.20 26.66 41.80
CA TRP A 230 0.10 26.17 40.45
C TRP A 230 0.80 24.81 40.43
N THR A 231 0.57 24.03 39.38
CA THR A 231 1.24 22.74 39.12
C THR A 231 1.56 22.58 37.64
N ARG A 232 2.56 21.75 37.31
CA ARG A 232 2.82 21.35 35.91
C ARG A 232 2.04 20.08 35.57
N ASP A 233 1.53 20.00 34.34
CA ASP A 233 0.67 18.90 33.90
C ASP A 233 1.46 17.60 33.68
N ASN A 234 2.78 17.72 33.47
CA ASN A 234 3.70 16.58 33.33
C ASN A 234 4.14 15.96 34.67
N GLY A 235 3.66 16.49 35.80
CA GLY A 235 4.00 15.99 37.15
C GLY A 235 5.35 16.48 37.70
N GLU A 236 6.10 17.30 36.96
CA GLU A 236 7.34 17.89 37.48
C GLU A 236 7.05 19.03 38.47
N ALA A 237 7.91 19.15 39.49
CA ALA A 237 7.81 20.25 40.44
C ALA A 237 8.11 21.61 39.78
N LEU A 238 7.43 22.66 40.24
CA LEU A 238 7.78 24.04 39.86
C LEU A 238 9.17 24.39 40.38
N ASP A 239 10.06 24.78 39.47
CA ASP A 239 11.34 25.40 39.82
C ASP A 239 11.12 26.74 40.54
N GLY A 240 11.17 26.75 41.87
CA GLY A 240 10.88 27.92 42.71
C GLY A 240 11.83 29.11 42.52
N SER A 241 12.93 28.96 41.75
CA SER A 241 13.82 30.07 41.39
C SER A 241 13.39 30.80 40.11
N ARG A 242 12.63 30.12 39.23
CA ARG A 242 12.20 30.63 37.92
C ARG A 242 10.68 30.72 37.76
N HIS A 243 9.91 29.90 38.47
CA HIS A 243 8.45 29.90 38.49
C HIS A 243 7.98 30.50 39.81
N ILE A 244 7.60 31.78 39.77
CA ILE A 244 7.25 32.57 40.96
C ILE A 244 5.74 32.75 40.98
N GLU A 245 5.09 32.16 41.97
CA GLU A 245 3.66 32.36 42.21
C GLU A 245 3.40 33.78 42.74
N THR A 246 2.46 34.49 42.12
CA THR A 246 2.10 35.87 42.48
C THR A 246 0.57 36.00 42.59
N SER A 247 0.09 37.10 43.19
CA SER A 247 -1.34 37.42 43.27
C SER A 247 -2.02 37.63 41.91
N SER A 248 -1.24 37.79 40.84
CA SER A 248 -1.72 37.92 39.46
C SER A 248 -1.66 36.62 38.64
N GLY A 249 -0.97 35.57 39.12
CA GLY A 249 -0.72 34.34 38.37
C GLY A 249 0.70 33.79 38.54
N LEU A 250 1.12 32.87 37.66
CA LEU A 250 2.45 32.26 37.69
C LEU A 250 3.43 33.02 36.80
N HIS A 251 4.46 33.62 37.38
CA HIS A 251 5.50 34.33 36.65
C HIS A 251 6.66 33.39 36.31
N LEU A 252 6.94 33.22 35.02
CA LEU A 252 8.02 32.37 34.50
C LEU A 252 9.18 33.26 34.02
N LYS A 253 10.33 33.17 34.71
CA LYS A 253 11.56 33.92 34.40
C LYS A 253 12.47 33.14 33.47
N SER A 254 13.04 33.84 32.49
CA SER A 254 14.06 33.30 31.56
C SER A 254 13.63 31.97 30.95
N ILE A 255 12.56 32.02 30.15
CA ILE A 255 11.92 30.89 29.48
C ILE A 255 12.94 30.05 28.72
N THR A 256 12.93 28.75 28.97
CA THR A 256 13.74 27.74 28.29
C THR A 256 12.83 26.75 27.56
N LEU A 257 13.41 25.90 26.71
CA LEU A 257 12.65 24.83 26.04
C LEU A 257 11.98 23.85 27.02
N ARG A 258 12.49 23.73 28.26
CA ARG A 258 11.88 22.88 29.30
C ARG A 258 10.60 23.47 29.87
N ASP A 259 10.35 24.74 29.64
CA ASP A 259 9.14 25.42 30.12
C ASP A 259 7.98 25.26 29.12
N HIS A 260 8.20 24.59 27.98
CA HIS A 260 7.17 24.22 27.03
C HIS A 260 6.26 23.12 27.60
N GLY A 261 4.94 23.37 27.63
CA GLY A 261 3.96 22.42 28.14
C GLY A 261 2.90 23.06 29.03
N GLY A 262 2.03 22.22 29.59
CA GLY A 262 0.85 22.63 30.36
C GLY A 262 1.15 22.99 31.81
N PHE A 263 0.54 24.08 32.27
CA PHE A 263 0.49 24.54 33.65
C PHE A 263 -0.96 24.66 34.09
N THR A 264 -1.27 24.10 35.26
CA THR A 264 -2.61 24.14 35.85
C THR A 264 -2.63 25.06 37.07
N CYS A 265 -3.56 26.01 37.06
CA CYS A 265 -3.90 26.87 38.19
C CYS A 265 -5.01 26.24 39.04
N HIS A 266 -4.84 26.24 40.36
CA HIS A 266 -5.80 25.75 41.34
C HIS A 266 -6.24 26.88 42.27
N ALA A 267 -7.53 27.19 42.30
CA ALA A 267 -8.13 28.18 43.19
C ALA A 267 -8.99 27.51 44.26
N ASN A 268 -8.70 27.75 45.54
CA ASN A 268 -9.31 27.02 46.65
C ASN A 268 -9.75 27.94 47.81
N ASN A 269 -10.95 27.74 48.35
CA ASN A 269 -11.38 28.33 49.62
C ASN A 269 -12.15 27.29 50.46
N SER A 270 -12.63 27.68 51.65
CA SER A 270 -13.39 26.78 52.54
C SER A 270 -14.67 26.20 51.93
N GLN A 271 -15.18 26.80 50.84
CA GLN A 271 -16.41 26.40 50.16
C GLN A 271 -16.16 25.52 48.92
N GLY A 272 -14.90 25.30 48.51
CA GLY A 272 -14.54 24.37 47.42
C GLY A 272 -13.34 24.83 46.57
N SER A 273 -13.07 24.11 45.48
CA SER A 273 -11.94 24.35 44.59
C SER A 273 -12.32 24.31 43.10
N VAL A 274 -11.64 25.10 42.27
CA VAL A 274 -11.72 25.06 40.78
C VAL A 274 -10.32 25.07 40.17
N HIS A 275 -10.15 24.45 38.99
CA HIS A 275 -8.87 24.34 38.28
C HIS A 275 -9.01 24.70 36.80
N ALA A 276 -7.95 25.26 36.21
CA ALA A 276 -7.87 25.60 34.78
C ALA A 276 -6.42 25.50 34.29
N SER A 277 -6.21 25.01 33.07
CA SER A 277 -4.88 24.71 32.51
C SER A 277 -4.59 25.55 31.26
N ALA A 278 -3.32 25.86 31.04
CA ALA A 278 -2.83 26.56 29.86
C ALA A 278 -1.42 26.11 29.47
N ASN A 279 -1.13 26.13 28.18
CA ASN A 279 0.18 25.77 27.65
C ASN A 279 1.09 26.98 27.45
N ILE A 280 2.35 26.85 27.84
CA ILE A 280 3.42 27.73 27.37
C ILE A 280 3.99 27.18 26.07
N ILE A 281 3.88 27.95 24.99
CA ILE A 281 4.40 27.59 23.67
C ILE A 281 5.68 28.39 23.44
N VAL A 282 6.82 27.77 23.77
CA VAL A 282 8.13 28.41 23.58
C VAL A 282 8.49 28.54 22.09
N GLN A 283 8.65 29.78 21.65
CA GLN A 283 9.13 30.18 20.32
C GLN A 283 10.65 30.36 20.33
N ALA A 284 11.32 29.93 19.26
CA ALA A 284 12.77 30.00 19.12
C ALA A 284 13.16 30.48 17.70
N PRO A 285 14.07 31.48 17.58
CA PRO A 285 14.56 31.95 16.29
C PRO A 285 15.35 30.85 15.56
N PRO A 286 15.54 30.97 14.23
CA PRO A 286 16.29 29.98 13.49
C PRO A 286 17.73 29.91 13.97
N GLN A 287 18.23 28.70 14.23
CA GLN A 287 19.62 28.42 14.56
C GLN A 287 20.10 27.23 13.74
N PHE A 288 21.28 27.36 13.12
CA PHE A 288 21.85 26.24 12.37
C PHE A 288 22.33 25.15 13.34
N ILE A 289 21.82 23.94 13.14
CA ILE A 289 22.29 22.72 13.80
C ILE A 289 23.51 22.20 13.06
N ARG A 290 23.43 22.16 11.73
CA ARG A 290 24.51 21.73 10.84
C ARG A 290 24.71 22.74 9.73
N SER A 291 25.92 23.28 9.66
CA SER A 291 26.33 24.21 8.62
C SER A 291 27.11 23.48 7.51
N PRO A 292 26.97 23.94 6.25
CA PRO A 292 27.73 23.36 5.15
C PRO A 292 29.21 23.68 5.32
N LYS A 293 30.06 22.74 4.91
CA LYS A 293 31.52 22.88 4.92
C LYS A 293 32.03 22.83 3.49
N ASP A 294 33.15 23.48 3.22
CA ASP A 294 33.77 23.47 1.90
C ASP A 294 34.00 22.04 1.44
N GLN A 295 33.60 21.75 0.20
CA GLN A 295 33.69 20.41 -0.36
C GLN A 295 34.41 20.45 -1.70
N VAL A 296 35.30 19.47 -1.89
CA VAL A 296 35.88 19.16 -3.18
C VAL A 296 35.16 17.94 -3.71
N VAL A 297 34.42 18.09 -4.80
CA VAL A 297 33.70 16.99 -5.44
C VAL A 297 34.23 16.77 -6.84
N LEU A 298 34.09 15.56 -7.32
CA LEU A 298 34.48 15.19 -8.67
C LEU A 298 33.30 15.40 -9.63
N GLU A 299 33.59 15.68 -10.89
CA GLU A 299 32.55 15.93 -11.89
C GLU A 299 31.54 14.75 -11.97
N GLU A 300 30.28 15.00 -12.38
CA GLU A 300 29.12 14.10 -12.45
C GLU A 300 28.82 13.26 -11.18
N HIS A 301 29.49 13.49 -10.05
CA HIS A 301 29.06 12.96 -8.76
C HIS A 301 27.98 13.84 -8.17
N ALA A 302 27.15 13.24 -7.34
CA ALA A 302 26.25 14.01 -6.51
C ALA A 302 27.05 14.67 -5.38
N VAL A 303 26.77 15.94 -5.09
CA VAL A 303 27.25 16.59 -3.86
C VAL A 303 26.07 16.99 -2.99
N GLU A 304 26.23 16.82 -1.69
CA GLU A 304 25.27 17.26 -0.69
C GLU A 304 25.90 18.32 0.21
N LEU A 305 25.45 19.55 0.03
CA LEU A 305 25.81 20.66 0.90
C LEU A 305 24.81 20.65 2.06
N LEU A 306 25.25 20.10 3.20
CA LEU A 306 24.42 19.96 4.40
C LEU A 306 24.03 21.32 4.96
N CYS A 307 22.75 21.56 5.16
CA CYS A 307 22.30 22.75 5.87
C CYS A 307 21.01 22.46 6.62
N GLU A 308 21.11 22.41 7.94
CA GLU A 308 20.01 22.07 8.84
C GLU A 308 19.90 23.17 9.89
N ALA A 309 18.67 23.63 10.12
CA ALA A 309 18.38 24.59 11.16
C ALA A 309 17.16 24.18 11.97
N GLU A 310 17.21 24.48 13.26
CA GLU A 310 16.09 24.38 14.18
C GLU A 310 15.52 25.76 14.46
N GLY A 311 14.29 25.77 14.94
CA GLY A 311 13.54 26.97 15.29
C GLY A 311 12.11 26.58 15.57
N ARG A 312 11.40 27.40 16.32
CA ARG A 312 9.97 27.23 16.60
C ARG A 312 9.28 28.55 16.29
N PRO A 313 8.55 28.68 15.16
CA PRO A 313 8.21 27.63 14.18
C PRO A 313 9.42 27.11 13.35
N PRO A 314 9.38 25.85 12.85
CA PRO A 314 10.47 25.25 12.07
C PRO A 314 10.91 26.14 10.89
N PRO A 315 12.22 26.41 10.73
CA PRO A 315 12.71 27.28 9.68
C PRO A 315 12.71 26.59 8.31
N VAL A 316 12.37 27.34 7.27
CA VAL A 316 12.48 26.92 5.88
C VAL A 316 13.88 27.20 5.38
N ILE A 317 14.52 26.20 4.77
CA ILE A 317 15.88 26.32 4.24
C ILE A 317 15.86 26.72 2.76
N LEU A 318 16.60 27.77 2.42
CA LEU A 318 16.72 28.32 1.07
C LEU A 318 18.19 28.38 0.64
N TRP A 319 18.47 27.95 -0.59
CA TRP A 319 19.81 28.00 -1.16
C TRP A 319 19.93 29.04 -2.28
N THR A 320 21.06 29.75 -2.29
CA THR A 320 21.40 30.73 -3.33
C THR A 320 22.83 30.51 -3.83
N LYS A 321 23.08 30.83 -5.10
CA LYS A 321 24.42 30.86 -5.73
C LYS A 321 24.59 32.20 -6.43
N ALA A 322 25.66 32.92 -6.14
CA ALA A 322 25.93 34.28 -6.66
C ALA A 322 24.72 35.24 -6.52
N GLY A 323 24.03 35.19 -5.37
CA GLY A 323 22.88 36.05 -5.06
C GLY A 323 21.56 35.67 -5.75
N ARG A 324 21.53 34.63 -6.59
CA ARG A 324 20.32 34.11 -7.24
C ARG A 324 19.81 32.87 -6.52
N ARG A 325 18.49 32.79 -6.30
CA ARG A 325 17.84 31.60 -5.74
C ARG A 325 17.97 30.45 -6.72
N LEU A 326 18.43 29.29 -6.24
CA LEU A 326 18.53 28.10 -7.07
C LEU A 326 17.13 27.53 -7.35
N PRO A 327 16.78 27.24 -8.62
CA PRO A 327 15.52 26.59 -8.96
C PRO A 327 15.48 25.15 -8.44
N VAL A 328 14.36 24.72 -7.85
CA VAL A 328 14.18 23.39 -7.25
C VAL A 328 13.59 22.41 -8.26
N GLU A 329 14.10 22.42 -9.50
CA GLU A 329 13.70 21.52 -10.59
C GLU A 329 14.94 21.12 -11.42
N GLY A 330 15.02 19.85 -11.80
CA GLY A 330 16.17 19.29 -12.54
C GLY A 330 17.27 18.75 -11.63
N ARG A 331 18.54 19.13 -11.86
CA ARG A 331 19.73 18.57 -11.18
C ARG A 331 19.96 19.08 -9.74
N HIS A 332 19.20 20.07 -9.29
CA HIS A 332 19.31 20.64 -7.95
C HIS A 332 18.06 20.27 -7.14
N THR A 333 18.26 19.63 -5.98
CA THR A 333 17.16 19.20 -5.10
C THR A 333 17.49 19.61 -3.67
N VAL A 334 16.53 20.18 -2.95
CA VAL A 334 16.67 20.41 -1.51
C VAL A 334 16.00 19.24 -0.81
N LEU A 335 16.78 18.42 -0.11
CA LEU A 335 16.32 17.23 0.62
C LEU A 335 15.59 17.61 1.92
N SER A 336 14.95 16.63 2.56
CA SER A 336 14.45 16.74 3.94
C SER A 336 15.59 17.25 4.84
N PHE A 337 15.26 18.16 5.77
CA PHE A 337 16.20 18.88 6.65
C PHE A 337 17.00 20.04 6.02
N GLY A 338 16.87 20.32 4.72
CA GLY A 338 17.40 21.54 4.09
C GLY A 338 18.73 21.41 3.34
N THR A 339 19.27 20.20 3.25
CA THR A 339 20.48 19.89 2.48
C THR A 339 20.27 20.11 0.99
N LEU A 340 21.16 20.86 0.33
CA LEU A 340 21.16 21.00 -1.13
C LEU A 340 21.94 19.84 -1.75
N ARG A 341 21.24 19.03 -2.53
CA ARG A 341 21.80 18.00 -3.38
C ARG A 341 21.92 18.49 -4.82
N ILE A 342 23.08 18.31 -5.42
CA ILE A 342 23.32 18.52 -6.86
C ILE A 342 23.67 17.15 -7.43
N ASP A 343 22.83 16.53 -8.26
CA ASP A 343 22.96 15.10 -8.64
C ASP A 343 24.11 14.79 -9.60
N ARG A 344 24.44 15.73 -10.49
CA ARG A 344 25.52 15.60 -11.47
C ARG A 344 26.30 16.90 -11.51
N VAL A 345 27.28 17.05 -10.63
CA VAL A 345 28.08 18.28 -10.52
C VAL A 345 28.95 18.46 -11.75
N ALA A 346 28.82 19.58 -12.45
CA ALA A 346 29.65 19.93 -13.59
C ALA A 346 30.64 21.04 -13.23
N LYS A 347 31.65 21.31 -14.07
CA LYS A 347 32.65 22.36 -13.77
C LYS A 347 32.03 23.75 -13.51
N HIS A 348 30.90 24.10 -14.14
CA HIS A 348 30.18 25.36 -13.89
C HIS A 348 29.41 25.39 -12.57
N ASP A 349 29.24 24.25 -11.90
CA ASP A 349 28.63 24.18 -10.58
C ASP A 349 29.65 24.57 -9.48
N GLU A 350 30.94 24.72 -9.81
CA GLU A 350 31.95 25.32 -8.92
C GLU A 350 31.55 26.73 -8.47
N GLY A 351 31.88 27.08 -7.22
CA GLY A 351 31.70 28.43 -6.67
C GLY A 351 31.09 28.47 -5.28
N GLN A 352 30.69 29.67 -4.85
CA GLN A 352 30.16 29.93 -3.52
C GLN A 352 28.63 29.81 -3.46
N TYR A 353 28.13 29.00 -2.54
CA TYR A 353 26.72 28.79 -2.24
C TYR A 353 26.40 29.39 -0.86
N GLU A 354 25.18 29.89 -0.67
CA GLU A 354 24.70 30.42 0.61
C GLU A 354 23.38 29.74 0.99
N CYS A 355 23.35 29.14 2.18
CA CYS A 355 22.16 28.60 2.82
C CYS A 355 21.53 29.64 3.75
N GLN A 356 20.21 29.76 3.69
CA GLN A 356 19.42 30.69 4.51
C GLN A 356 18.33 29.93 5.25
N ALA A 357 18.36 29.94 6.59
CA ALA A 357 17.30 29.43 7.45
C ALA A 357 16.32 30.56 7.76
N VAL A 358 15.10 30.44 7.26
CA VAL A 358 14.07 31.49 7.31
C VAL A 358 12.91 31.01 8.18
N SER A 359 12.68 31.68 9.30
CA SER A 359 11.45 31.53 10.08
C SER A 359 10.77 32.89 10.26
N PRO A 360 9.52 32.94 10.75
CA PRO A 360 8.86 34.20 11.08
C PRO A 360 9.65 35.09 12.05
N LEU A 361 10.56 34.51 12.84
CA LEU A 361 11.34 35.17 13.90
C LEU A 361 12.72 35.66 13.44
N GLY A 362 13.11 35.40 12.19
CA GLY A 362 14.36 35.92 11.63
C GLY A 362 14.94 35.06 10.51
N VAL A 363 16.08 35.52 9.99
CA VAL A 363 16.85 34.83 8.96
C VAL A 363 18.29 34.64 9.44
N LYS A 364 18.82 33.43 9.37
CA LYS A 364 20.25 33.14 9.53
C LYS A 364 20.83 32.67 8.21
N LYS A 365 22.07 33.05 7.93
CA LYS A 365 22.77 32.74 6.67
C LYS A 365 24.14 32.12 6.93
N VAL A 366 24.55 31.20 6.06
CA VAL A 366 25.89 30.59 6.07
C VAL A 366 26.33 30.28 4.65
N SER A 367 27.59 30.57 4.32
CA SER A 367 28.16 30.35 2.99
C SER A 367 29.13 29.16 2.96
N VAL A 368 29.25 28.52 1.81
CA VAL A 368 30.13 27.38 1.55
C VAL A 368 30.72 27.46 0.13
N HIS A 369 31.95 26.99 -0.04
CA HIS A 369 32.61 26.88 -1.34
C HIS A 369 32.61 25.43 -1.85
N LEU A 370 32.16 25.23 -3.08
CA LEU A 370 32.23 23.95 -3.79
C LEU A 370 33.32 24.01 -4.86
N THR A 371 34.32 23.14 -4.76
CA THR A 371 35.39 22.98 -5.76
C THR A 371 35.16 21.70 -6.57
N VAL A 372 35.28 21.78 -7.90
CA VAL A 372 35.02 20.64 -8.80
C VAL A 372 36.32 20.16 -9.45
N LYS A 373 36.71 18.92 -9.14
CA LYS A 373 37.85 18.21 -9.74
C LYS A 373 37.43 17.39 -10.97
N PRO A 374 38.24 17.34 -12.04
CA PRO A 374 37.95 16.52 -13.21
C PRO A 374 38.08 15.03 -12.88
N LYS A 375 37.24 14.19 -13.50
CA LYS A 375 37.36 12.72 -13.38
C LYS A 375 38.56 12.20 -14.14
N ALA A 376 39.33 11.29 -13.52
CA ALA A 376 40.29 10.46 -14.23
C ALA A 376 40.07 8.98 -13.87
N LEU A 377 39.72 8.18 -14.88
CA LEU A 377 39.66 6.72 -14.76
C LEU A 377 41.04 6.18 -14.34
N PRO A 378 41.10 5.06 -13.60
CA PRO A 378 42.38 4.44 -13.36
C PRO A 378 42.99 3.97 -14.67
N VAL A 379 44.25 4.30 -14.88
CA VAL A 379 45.05 3.87 -16.03
C VAL A 379 46.29 3.19 -15.48
N PHE A 380 46.55 1.95 -15.93
CA PHE A 380 47.77 1.25 -15.54
C PHE A 380 49.00 1.99 -16.05
N THR A 381 49.88 2.35 -15.14
CA THR A 381 51.23 2.84 -15.45
C THR A 381 52.19 1.67 -15.64
N ARG A 382 51.89 0.51 -15.04
CA ARG A 382 52.62 -0.74 -15.25
C ARG A 382 51.65 -1.92 -15.18
N LEU A 383 51.50 -2.62 -16.30
CA LEU A 383 50.68 -3.83 -16.40
C LEU A 383 51.43 -5.05 -15.84
N PRO A 384 50.73 -5.98 -15.18
CA PRO A 384 51.30 -7.27 -14.82
C PRO A 384 51.55 -8.09 -16.09
N GLN A 385 52.66 -8.82 -16.11
CA GLN A 385 53.06 -9.67 -17.24
C GLN A 385 52.98 -11.14 -16.84
N ASP A 386 52.62 -11.99 -17.80
CA ASP A 386 52.66 -13.44 -17.65
C ASP A 386 54.03 -13.89 -17.13
N ALA A 387 54.02 -14.78 -16.15
CA ALA A 387 55.23 -15.18 -15.45
C ALA A 387 55.24 -16.69 -15.21
N ARG A 388 56.45 -17.26 -15.12
CA ARG A 388 56.65 -18.68 -14.84
C ARG A 388 57.48 -18.84 -13.57
N VAL A 389 57.07 -19.75 -12.70
CA VAL A 389 57.77 -20.06 -11.46
C VAL A 389 57.78 -21.57 -11.22
N ASP A 390 58.93 -22.10 -10.80
CA ASP A 390 59.03 -23.51 -10.44
C ASP A 390 58.41 -23.74 -9.06
N VAL A 391 57.87 -24.95 -8.83
CA VAL A 391 57.32 -25.30 -7.52
C VAL A 391 58.36 -25.09 -6.42
N GLY A 392 57.94 -24.43 -5.34
CA GLY A 392 58.75 -24.13 -4.16
C GLY A 392 59.45 -22.76 -4.17
N LYS A 393 59.32 -21.98 -5.25
CA LYS A 393 59.98 -20.67 -5.39
C LYS A 393 59.01 -19.50 -5.17
N ASN A 394 59.53 -18.38 -4.70
CA ASN A 394 58.76 -17.14 -4.55
C ASN A 394 58.70 -16.37 -5.88
N ILE A 395 57.64 -15.60 -6.12
CA ILE A 395 57.52 -14.72 -7.27
C ILE A 395 56.88 -13.38 -6.91
N ASN A 396 57.40 -12.29 -7.50
CA ASN A 396 56.86 -10.94 -7.36
C ASN A 396 56.24 -10.49 -8.70
N ILE A 397 55.03 -9.98 -8.64
CA ILE A 397 54.22 -9.59 -9.80
C ILE A 397 53.82 -8.13 -9.64
N SER A 398 54.48 -7.24 -10.39
CA SER A 398 54.24 -5.79 -10.29
C SER A 398 52.97 -5.36 -11.02
N CYS A 399 52.18 -4.51 -10.38
CA CYS A 399 51.05 -3.82 -10.99
C CYS A 399 50.92 -2.41 -10.40
N HIS A 400 50.86 -1.39 -11.26
CA HIS A 400 50.76 0.01 -10.85
C HIS A 400 49.73 0.76 -11.71
N ALA A 401 48.94 1.64 -11.09
CA ALA A 401 47.93 2.45 -11.77
C ALA A 401 47.86 3.87 -11.18
N GLN A 402 47.45 4.82 -12.02
CA GLN A 402 47.21 6.22 -11.65
C GLN A 402 45.77 6.60 -11.99
N GLY A 403 45.15 7.50 -11.24
CA GLY A 403 43.78 7.96 -11.44
C GLY A 403 43.39 8.98 -10.37
N GLU A 404 42.25 9.65 -10.53
CA GLU A 404 41.73 10.61 -9.55
C GLU A 404 40.27 10.25 -9.22
N PRO A 405 39.98 9.70 -8.02
CA PRO A 405 40.88 9.42 -6.90
C PRO A 405 41.97 8.37 -7.22
N GLN A 406 43.06 8.39 -6.44
CA GLN A 406 44.14 7.40 -6.58
C GLN A 406 43.57 5.97 -6.46
N PRO A 407 43.86 5.09 -7.44
CA PRO A 407 43.26 3.77 -7.46
C PRO A 407 43.90 2.83 -6.45
N ILE A 408 43.06 2.05 -5.77
CA ILE A 408 43.48 0.96 -4.91
C ILE A 408 43.73 -0.25 -5.81
N ILE A 409 44.90 -0.88 -5.63
CA ILE A 409 45.28 -2.08 -6.36
C ILE A 409 44.95 -3.29 -5.50
N THR A 410 44.10 -4.16 -6.04
CA THR A 410 43.75 -5.44 -5.43
C THR A 410 44.05 -6.55 -6.41
N TRP A 411 44.46 -7.69 -5.89
CA TRP A 411 44.67 -8.88 -6.69
C TRP A 411 43.56 -9.88 -6.44
N SER A 412 43.08 -10.52 -7.50
CA SER A 412 42.16 -11.64 -7.40
C SER A 412 42.72 -12.84 -8.17
N LYS A 413 42.27 -14.03 -7.78
CA LYS A 413 42.57 -15.27 -8.47
C LYS A 413 41.28 -16.06 -8.60
N ALA A 414 40.91 -16.38 -9.85
CA ALA A 414 39.63 -17.03 -10.18
C ALA A 414 38.40 -16.30 -9.59
N GLY A 415 38.43 -14.96 -9.56
CA GLY A 415 37.33 -14.14 -9.04
C GLY A 415 37.30 -13.99 -7.51
N ILE A 416 38.15 -14.71 -6.77
CA ILE A 416 38.29 -14.56 -5.31
C ILE A 416 39.39 -13.53 -5.03
N GLN A 417 39.06 -12.50 -4.26
CA GLN A 417 40.02 -11.47 -3.86
C GLN A 417 41.10 -12.07 -2.93
N ILE A 418 42.36 -11.85 -3.26
CA ILE A 418 43.51 -12.29 -2.47
C ILE A 418 43.61 -11.40 -1.23
N THR A 419 43.76 -12.02 -0.07
CA THR A 419 43.94 -11.36 1.22
C THR A 419 45.35 -11.60 1.76
N GLU A 420 45.81 -10.65 2.55
CA GLU A 420 47.14 -10.64 3.16
C GLU A 420 47.35 -11.88 4.05
N SER A 421 48.41 -12.65 3.81
CA SER A 421 48.69 -13.90 4.53
C SER A 421 50.18 -14.26 4.48
N GLY A 422 50.59 -15.33 5.16
CA GLY A 422 51.95 -15.88 5.01
C GLY A 422 52.28 -16.37 3.58
N LYS A 423 51.26 -16.53 2.73
CA LYS A 423 51.38 -17.01 1.34
C LYS A 423 51.39 -15.87 0.31
N PHE A 424 50.56 -14.85 0.52
CA PHE A 424 50.35 -13.73 -0.39
C PHE A 424 50.57 -12.39 0.33
N HIS A 425 51.43 -11.54 -0.23
CA HIS A 425 51.71 -10.19 0.28
C HIS A 425 51.52 -9.15 -0.81
N ILE A 426 50.73 -8.10 -0.56
CA ILE A 426 50.57 -6.98 -1.50
C ILE A 426 51.23 -5.74 -0.90
N ASP A 427 52.26 -5.22 -1.59
CA ASP A 427 52.96 -4.03 -1.12
C ASP A 427 52.14 -2.73 -1.36
N SER A 428 52.57 -1.63 -0.76
CA SER A 428 51.94 -0.31 -0.92
C SER A 428 51.97 0.23 -2.35
N GLY A 429 52.78 -0.36 -3.23
CA GLY A 429 52.82 -0.05 -4.66
C GLY A 429 51.84 -0.89 -5.49
N GLY A 430 51.25 -1.95 -4.95
CA GLY A 430 50.37 -2.87 -5.67
C GLY A 430 51.07 -4.10 -6.27
N THR A 431 52.33 -4.36 -5.90
CA THR A 431 53.04 -5.59 -6.30
C THR A 431 52.59 -6.76 -5.44
N LEU A 432 52.14 -7.85 -6.08
CA LEU A 432 51.81 -9.10 -5.40
C LEU A 432 53.05 -9.98 -5.29
N THR A 433 53.38 -10.40 -4.07
CA THR A 433 54.38 -11.43 -3.80
C THR A 433 53.69 -12.72 -3.41
N ILE A 434 54.02 -13.81 -4.08
CA ILE A 434 53.56 -15.18 -3.78
C ILE A 434 54.76 -15.95 -3.24
N TYR A 435 54.67 -16.41 -2.01
CA TYR A 435 55.72 -17.21 -1.36
C TYR A 435 55.51 -18.71 -1.61
N ASP A 436 56.59 -19.47 -1.79
CA ASP A 436 56.59 -20.93 -1.91
C ASP A 436 55.60 -21.46 -2.97
N ALA A 437 55.64 -20.93 -4.20
CA ALA A 437 54.62 -21.17 -5.22
C ALA A 437 54.42 -22.68 -5.50
N GLY A 438 53.19 -23.17 -5.36
CA GLY A 438 52.80 -24.56 -5.61
C GLY A 438 51.83 -24.69 -6.78
N GLN A 439 51.48 -25.93 -7.18
CA GLN A 439 50.52 -26.16 -8.27
C GLN A 439 49.18 -25.45 -8.07
N ALA A 440 48.73 -25.41 -6.82
CA ALA A 440 47.51 -24.71 -6.46
C ALA A 440 47.58 -23.21 -6.79
N ASP A 441 48.76 -22.59 -6.91
CA ASP A 441 48.95 -21.18 -7.21
C ASP A 441 48.96 -20.87 -8.71
N GLN A 442 48.98 -21.88 -9.60
CA GLN A 442 48.84 -21.66 -11.03
C GLN A 442 47.46 -21.07 -11.37
N GLY A 443 47.41 -20.19 -12.36
CA GLY A 443 46.15 -19.70 -12.91
C GLY A 443 46.21 -18.24 -13.31
N ARG A 444 45.03 -17.72 -13.68
CA ARG A 444 44.85 -16.33 -14.06
C ARG A 444 44.72 -15.47 -12.80
N TYR A 445 45.65 -14.54 -12.65
CA TYR A 445 45.60 -13.50 -11.64
C TYR A 445 45.11 -12.24 -12.33
N GLU A 446 44.18 -11.56 -11.68
CA GLU A 446 43.69 -10.28 -12.13
C GLU A 446 44.17 -9.21 -11.17
N CYS A 447 44.98 -8.29 -11.68
CA CYS A 447 45.24 -7.04 -10.99
C CYS A 447 44.12 -6.07 -11.31
N LEU A 448 43.39 -5.66 -10.28
CA LEU A 448 42.31 -4.71 -10.37
C LEU A 448 42.77 -3.39 -9.77
N ALA A 449 42.90 -2.36 -10.62
CA ALA A 449 43.06 -0.99 -10.17
C ALA A 449 41.69 -0.32 -10.15
N ARG A 450 41.23 -0.02 -8.94
CA ARG A 450 39.90 0.54 -8.70
C ARG A 450 40.00 1.92 -8.07
N ASN A 451 39.41 2.91 -8.72
CA ASN A 451 38.96 4.11 -8.02
C ASN A 451 37.43 4.20 -8.13
N SER A 452 36.85 5.29 -7.64
CA SER A 452 35.39 5.49 -7.65
C SER A 452 34.77 5.64 -9.06
N PHE A 453 35.58 5.72 -10.13
CA PHE A 453 35.12 6.01 -11.49
C PHE A 453 35.31 4.89 -12.49
N GLY A 454 36.27 4.03 -12.21
CA GLY A 454 36.62 2.97 -13.11
C GLY A 454 37.24 1.84 -12.32
N LEU A 455 36.99 0.65 -12.83
CA LEU A 455 37.75 -0.52 -12.53
C LEU A 455 38.43 -0.88 -13.83
N VAL A 456 39.75 -0.82 -13.85
CA VAL A 456 40.52 -1.43 -14.93
C VAL A 456 41.16 -2.68 -14.38
N GLY A 457 40.92 -3.79 -15.08
CA GLY A 457 41.52 -5.07 -14.79
C GLY A 457 42.62 -5.35 -15.80
N ALA A 458 43.76 -5.79 -15.31
CA ALA A 458 44.79 -6.37 -16.15
C ALA A 458 44.99 -7.80 -15.70
N ASN A 459 44.81 -8.71 -16.65
CA ASN A 459 44.98 -10.12 -16.41
C ASN A 459 46.42 -10.53 -16.73
N MET A 460 46.97 -11.39 -15.89
CA MET A 460 48.19 -12.13 -16.17
C MET A 460 47.97 -13.60 -15.86
N PHE A 461 48.75 -14.46 -16.49
CA PHE A 461 48.76 -15.89 -16.22
C PHE A 461 50.06 -16.27 -15.51
N LEU A 462 49.94 -16.81 -14.30
CA LEU A 462 51.06 -17.41 -13.59
C LEU A 462 51.10 -18.89 -13.95
N THR A 463 52.16 -19.32 -14.63
CA THR A 463 52.42 -20.75 -14.88
C THR A 463 53.29 -21.27 -13.75
N VAL A 464 52.79 -22.23 -12.97
CA VAL A 464 53.62 -22.92 -11.97
C VAL A 464 54.02 -24.25 -12.57
N THR A 465 55.30 -24.41 -12.88
CA THR A 465 55.81 -25.61 -13.53
C THR A 465 56.01 -26.74 -12.52
N ALA A 466 54.99 -27.57 -12.37
CA ALA A 466 55.06 -28.97 -11.97
C ALA A 466 53.89 -29.77 -12.59
N ILE A 467 54.05 -31.08 -12.62
CA ILE A 467 53.38 -32.03 -13.50
C ILE A 467 51.84 -32.00 -13.34
N GLN A 468 51.11 -31.88 -14.46
CA GLN A 468 49.67 -31.60 -14.60
C GLN A 468 48.71 -32.70 -14.11
N VAL A 469 47.54 -32.29 -13.58
CA VAL A 469 46.20 -32.91 -13.85
C VAL A 469 45.06 -31.85 -13.80
N LYS A 470 44.13 -31.86 -14.77
CA LYS A 470 42.89 -31.05 -14.90
C LYS A 470 41.74 -31.57 -14.01
N GLN A 471 40.83 -30.71 -13.53
CA GLN A 471 39.54 -31.11 -12.93
C GLN A 471 38.36 -31.02 -13.92
N ALA A 472 37.38 -31.90 -13.73
CA ALA A 472 36.37 -32.32 -14.71
C ALA A 472 35.13 -31.39 -14.88
N GLY A 473 35.16 -30.15 -14.37
CA GLY A 473 33.98 -29.26 -14.37
C GLY A 473 33.98 -28.17 -15.46
N ASP A 474 35.14 -27.75 -15.94
CA ASP A 474 35.25 -26.57 -16.81
C ASP A 474 34.80 -26.86 -18.26
N ASP A 475 35.04 -28.08 -18.75
CA ASP A 475 34.65 -28.51 -20.11
C ASP A 475 33.11 -28.60 -20.27
N PHE A 476 32.36 -28.81 -19.17
CA PHE A 476 30.89 -28.89 -19.17
C PHE A 476 30.21 -27.51 -19.25
N VAL A 477 30.78 -26.51 -18.57
CA VAL A 477 30.25 -25.13 -18.58
C VAL A 477 30.44 -24.50 -19.95
N GLU A 478 31.63 -24.69 -20.54
CA GLU A 478 31.95 -24.18 -21.86
C GLU A 478 31.10 -24.86 -22.96
N SER A 479 30.91 -26.18 -22.87
CA SER A 479 30.00 -26.90 -23.80
C SER A 479 28.53 -26.54 -23.62
N SER A 480 28.06 -26.26 -22.40
CA SER A 480 26.68 -25.84 -22.14
C SER A 480 26.37 -24.45 -22.71
N ILE A 481 27.34 -23.54 -22.66
CA ILE A 481 27.24 -22.21 -23.28
C ILE A 481 27.21 -22.34 -24.81
N LEU A 482 28.07 -23.20 -25.39
CA LEU A 482 28.08 -23.47 -26.84
C LEU A 482 26.80 -24.14 -27.33
N ASP A 483 26.24 -25.10 -26.59
CA ASP A 483 24.97 -25.76 -26.91
C ASP A 483 23.78 -24.78 -26.83
N ALA A 484 23.75 -23.91 -25.82
CA ALA A 484 22.73 -22.86 -25.71
C ALA A 484 22.76 -21.90 -26.91
N VAL A 485 23.95 -21.50 -27.37
CA VAL A 485 24.13 -20.65 -28.57
C VAL A 485 23.65 -21.38 -29.83
N GLN A 486 24.05 -22.63 -30.03
CA GLN A 486 23.66 -23.41 -31.21
C GLN A 486 22.14 -23.70 -31.27
N ARG A 487 21.50 -23.99 -30.13
CA ARG A 487 20.04 -24.21 -30.06
C ARG A 487 19.26 -22.93 -30.36
N VAL A 488 19.74 -21.80 -29.87
CA VAL A 488 19.18 -20.48 -30.16
C VAL A 488 19.28 -20.16 -31.66
N ASP A 489 20.45 -20.36 -32.28
CA ASP A 489 20.66 -20.14 -33.71
C ASP A 489 19.83 -21.08 -34.59
N SER A 490 19.67 -22.35 -34.18
CA SER A 490 18.82 -23.32 -34.86
C SER A 490 17.33 -22.96 -34.78
N ALA A 491 16.86 -22.56 -33.59
CA ALA A 491 15.49 -22.08 -33.40
C ALA A 491 15.20 -20.85 -34.26
N ILE A 492 16.10 -19.86 -34.29
CA ILE A 492 15.97 -18.65 -35.12
C ILE A 492 15.90 -18.99 -36.61
N ASN A 493 16.76 -19.88 -37.11
CA ASN A 493 16.78 -20.28 -38.52
C ASN A 493 15.56 -21.13 -38.94
N SER A 494 14.96 -21.87 -38.00
CA SER A 494 13.68 -22.57 -38.21
C SER A 494 12.50 -21.59 -38.24
N THR A 495 12.41 -20.71 -37.24
CA THR A 495 11.35 -19.72 -37.09
C THR A 495 11.36 -18.71 -38.25
N ARG A 496 12.53 -18.29 -38.75
CA ARG A 496 12.66 -17.38 -39.92
C ARG A 496 12.08 -17.96 -41.21
N ARG A 497 12.09 -19.28 -41.40
CA ARG A 497 11.52 -19.92 -42.60
C ARG A 497 9.99 -20.06 -42.54
N HIS A 498 9.42 -20.12 -41.33
CA HIS A 498 7.99 -20.43 -41.13
C HIS A 498 7.15 -19.19 -40.76
N LEU A 499 7.68 -18.20 -40.01
CA LEU A 499 7.00 -16.94 -39.66
C LEU A 499 6.52 -16.13 -40.87
N PHE A 500 7.17 -16.33 -42.02
CA PHE A 500 6.94 -15.54 -43.24
C PHE A 500 6.21 -16.33 -44.34
N SER A 501 5.59 -17.45 -43.97
CA SER A 501 4.77 -18.25 -44.89
C SER A 501 3.28 -17.85 -44.90
N GLN A 502 2.78 -17.16 -43.87
CA GLN A 502 1.41 -16.58 -43.84
C GLN A 502 1.39 -15.18 -43.23
N LYS A 503 0.48 -14.32 -43.71
CA LYS A 503 0.47 -12.85 -43.49
C LYS A 503 -0.34 -12.43 -42.25
N PRO A 504 0.27 -12.12 -41.09
CA PRO A 504 -0.44 -11.46 -39.98
C PRO A 504 -0.74 -10.00 -40.33
N HIS A 505 -1.95 -9.53 -40.01
CA HIS A 505 -2.44 -8.22 -40.43
C HIS A 505 -2.19 -7.09 -39.42
N THR A 506 -2.02 -7.39 -38.12
CA THR A 506 -1.65 -6.41 -37.10
C THR A 506 -0.66 -6.97 -36.07
N PRO A 507 0.17 -6.14 -35.41
CA PRO A 507 1.03 -6.59 -34.31
C PRO A 507 0.25 -7.04 -33.05
N SER A 508 -1.01 -6.63 -32.91
CA SER A 508 -1.89 -7.13 -31.84
C SER A 508 -2.32 -8.58 -32.12
N ASP A 509 -2.38 -8.98 -33.40
CA ASP A 509 -2.59 -10.37 -33.80
C ASP A 509 -1.36 -11.20 -33.43
N LEU A 510 -0.15 -10.69 -33.69
CA LEU A 510 1.11 -11.33 -33.25
C LEU A 510 1.12 -11.58 -31.73
N LEU A 511 0.67 -10.61 -30.92
CA LEU A 511 0.69 -10.67 -29.46
C LEU A 511 -0.40 -11.53 -28.84
N ALA A 512 -1.53 -11.69 -29.52
CA ALA A 512 -2.54 -12.69 -29.16
C ALA A 512 -2.01 -14.12 -29.38
N GLN A 513 -1.16 -14.32 -30.39
CA GLN A 513 -0.54 -15.62 -30.71
C GLN A 513 0.51 -16.06 -29.68
N PHE A 514 1.20 -15.11 -29.01
CA PHE A 514 2.14 -15.41 -27.92
C PHE A 514 1.46 -15.78 -26.60
N ARG A 515 0.22 -15.30 -26.34
CA ARG A 515 -0.47 -15.49 -25.04
C ARG A 515 -1.36 -16.73 -25.01
N TYR A 516 -1.86 -17.18 -26.16
CA TYR A 516 -2.72 -18.36 -26.31
C TYR A 516 -2.50 -19.02 -27.69
N PRO A 517 -1.44 -19.81 -27.89
CA PRO A 517 -1.18 -20.45 -29.17
C PRO A 517 -2.27 -21.51 -29.45
N ARG A 518 -2.97 -21.40 -30.60
CA ARG A 518 -4.11 -22.28 -30.93
C ARG A 518 -3.86 -23.17 -32.16
N ASP A 519 -2.78 -22.95 -32.90
CA ASP A 519 -2.46 -23.66 -34.14
C ASP A 519 -0.93 -23.85 -34.31
N PRO A 520 -0.48 -24.77 -35.20
CA PRO A 520 0.94 -25.11 -35.34
C PRO A 520 1.86 -23.92 -35.65
N PHE A 521 1.38 -22.89 -36.36
CA PHE A 521 2.14 -21.68 -36.71
C PHE A 521 2.30 -20.74 -35.50
N THR A 522 1.30 -20.69 -34.61
CA THR A 522 1.33 -19.86 -33.39
C THR A 522 2.15 -20.47 -32.26
N VAL A 523 2.24 -21.82 -32.19
CA VAL A 523 3.12 -22.56 -31.27
C VAL A 523 4.61 -22.34 -31.59
N GLU A 524 5.00 -22.26 -32.87
CA GLU A 524 6.38 -21.96 -33.28
C GLU A 524 6.77 -20.50 -33.07
N THR A 525 5.81 -19.58 -33.15
CA THR A 525 6.02 -18.16 -32.88
C THR A 525 6.22 -17.90 -31.38
N ALA A 526 5.46 -18.57 -30.51
CA ALA A 526 5.63 -18.50 -29.05
C ALA A 526 7.03 -18.98 -28.56
N ARG A 527 7.62 -19.98 -29.25
CA ARG A 527 9.02 -20.41 -29.05
C ARG A 527 10.03 -19.31 -29.35
N ALA A 528 9.79 -18.46 -30.35
CA ALA A 528 10.62 -17.29 -30.61
C ALA A 528 10.43 -16.16 -29.58
N GLY A 529 9.32 -16.17 -28.83
CA GLY A 529 8.98 -15.25 -27.73
C GLY A 529 9.87 -15.42 -26.49
N GLU A 530 10.22 -16.66 -26.13
CA GLU A 530 11.17 -16.93 -25.03
C GLU A 530 12.64 -16.68 -25.44
N ILE A 531 12.92 -16.66 -26.76
CA ILE A 531 14.22 -16.36 -27.38
C ILE A 531 14.30 -14.88 -27.83
N PHE A 532 13.23 -14.12 -27.62
CA PHE A 532 12.88 -12.90 -28.34
C PHE A 532 13.90 -11.75 -28.22
N GLU A 533 14.58 -11.62 -27.09
CA GLU A 533 15.61 -10.60 -26.94
C GLU A 533 16.81 -10.85 -27.87
N HIS A 534 17.25 -12.10 -28.02
CA HIS A 534 18.29 -12.47 -28.98
C HIS A 534 17.81 -12.28 -30.43
N THR A 535 16.54 -12.60 -30.70
CA THR A 535 15.89 -12.34 -31.99
C THR A 535 15.85 -10.83 -32.30
N LEU A 536 15.55 -9.96 -31.34
CA LEU A 536 15.57 -8.50 -31.50
C LEU A 536 16.98 -7.94 -31.72
N GLN A 537 17.99 -8.48 -31.04
CA GLN A 537 19.39 -8.11 -31.24
C GLN A 537 19.88 -8.50 -32.64
N LEU A 538 19.56 -9.71 -33.11
CA LEU A 538 19.89 -10.16 -34.46
C LEU A 538 19.16 -9.38 -35.54
N ILE A 539 17.88 -9.04 -35.31
CA ILE A 539 17.12 -8.13 -36.19
C ILE A 539 17.80 -6.75 -36.21
N ARG A 540 18.19 -6.19 -35.06
CA ARG A 540 18.90 -4.92 -34.96
C ARG A 540 20.24 -4.95 -35.70
N ASP A 541 21.00 -6.03 -35.61
CA ASP A 541 22.31 -6.16 -36.26
C ASP A 541 22.19 -6.35 -37.78
N ARG A 542 21.15 -7.05 -38.26
CA ARG A 542 20.82 -7.14 -39.70
C ARG A 542 20.25 -5.84 -40.27
N VAL A 543 19.48 -5.09 -39.49
CA VAL A 543 18.96 -3.76 -39.87
C VAL A 543 20.08 -2.73 -39.93
N LYS A 544 21.04 -2.75 -38.98
CA LYS A 544 22.28 -1.94 -39.03
C LYS A 544 23.13 -2.24 -40.27
N GLN A 545 23.04 -3.45 -40.80
CA GLN A 545 23.70 -3.88 -42.04
C GLN A 545 22.91 -3.53 -43.32
N GLY A 546 21.81 -2.77 -43.21
CA GLY A 546 21.08 -2.21 -44.35
C GLY A 546 20.10 -3.17 -45.04
N LEU A 547 19.78 -4.32 -44.44
CA LEU A 547 18.81 -5.27 -45.00
C LEU A 547 17.37 -4.85 -44.68
N THR A 548 16.63 -4.39 -45.70
CA THR A 548 15.16 -4.40 -45.71
C THR A 548 14.69 -5.82 -46.01
N VAL A 549 14.05 -6.49 -45.04
CA VAL A 549 13.44 -7.79 -45.26
C VAL A 549 12.04 -7.57 -45.81
N ASP A 550 11.83 -7.86 -47.09
CA ASP A 550 10.50 -7.85 -47.71
C ASP A 550 9.75 -9.12 -47.29
N LEU A 551 8.70 -8.91 -46.52
CA LEU A 551 7.82 -9.94 -45.98
C LEU A 551 6.45 -9.70 -46.60
N GLU A 552 6.27 -10.29 -47.78
CA GLU A 552 5.14 -10.13 -48.70
C GLU A 552 3.91 -9.37 -48.16
N GLY A 553 3.94 -8.04 -48.32
CA GLY A 553 2.74 -7.23 -48.48
C GLY A 553 2.30 -6.34 -47.32
N ARG A 554 3.03 -6.28 -46.20
CA ARG A 554 2.95 -5.14 -45.26
C ARG A 554 4.35 -4.86 -44.71
N GLU A 555 4.93 -3.73 -45.09
CA GLU A 555 6.19 -3.22 -44.55
C GLU A 555 6.09 -3.04 -43.02
N PHE A 556 6.57 -4.01 -42.23
CA PHE A 556 6.91 -3.77 -40.83
C PHE A 556 8.35 -3.29 -40.78
N ARG A 557 8.54 -2.02 -40.45
CA ARG A 557 9.89 -1.48 -40.24
C ARG A 557 10.36 -1.88 -38.84
N TYR A 558 11.66 -2.08 -38.66
CA TYR A 558 12.27 -2.28 -37.34
C TYR A 558 11.74 -1.30 -36.28
N ASN A 559 11.57 -0.03 -36.67
CA ASN A 559 11.01 1.04 -35.84
C ASN A 559 9.59 0.75 -35.32
N ASP A 560 8.80 -0.05 -36.05
CA ASP A 560 7.47 -0.44 -35.66
C ASP A 560 7.50 -1.52 -34.57
N LEU A 561 8.48 -2.45 -34.58
CA LEU A 561 8.65 -3.49 -33.55
C LEU A 561 9.29 -2.96 -32.24
N VAL A 562 10.05 -1.87 -32.32
CA VAL A 562 10.62 -1.16 -31.16
C VAL A 562 9.77 0.04 -30.71
N SER A 563 8.53 0.14 -31.18
CA SER A 563 7.65 1.22 -30.73
C SER A 563 7.42 1.11 -29.22
N PRO A 564 7.25 2.24 -28.49
CA PRO A 564 7.01 2.22 -27.04
C PRO A 564 5.82 1.35 -26.63
N ARG A 565 4.81 1.20 -27.50
CA ARG A 565 3.64 0.35 -27.28
C ARG A 565 4.02 -1.13 -27.23
N TYR A 566 4.84 -1.60 -28.17
CA TYR A 566 5.21 -3.02 -28.23
C TYR A 566 6.27 -3.36 -27.21
N LEU A 567 7.26 -2.49 -26.99
CA LEU A 567 8.23 -2.67 -25.90
C LEU A 567 7.52 -2.75 -24.53
N GLY A 568 6.50 -1.93 -24.30
CA GLY A 568 5.68 -2.02 -23.09
C GLY A 568 4.91 -3.33 -22.96
N LEU A 569 4.40 -3.87 -24.07
CA LEU A 569 3.69 -5.14 -24.07
C LEU A 569 4.65 -6.33 -23.89
N ILE A 570 5.82 -6.30 -24.53
CA ILE A 570 6.89 -7.28 -24.36
C ILE A 570 7.36 -7.29 -22.91
N ALA A 571 7.64 -6.13 -22.32
CA ALA A 571 8.06 -6.02 -20.91
C ALA A 571 7.01 -6.55 -19.93
N ASN A 572 5.72 -6.31 -20.21
CA ASN A 572 4.64 -6.88 -19.41
C ASN A 572 4.59 -8.40 -19.53
N LEU A 573 4.78 -8.96 -20.73
CA LEU A 573 4.70 -10.41 -20.97
C LEU A 573 5.93 -11.18 -20.48
N SER A 574 7.11 -10.55 -20.46
CA SER A 574 8.38 -11.19 -20.08
C SER A 574 8.74 -11.02 -18.60
N GLY A 575 7.97 -10.23 -17.85
CA GLY A 575 8.24 -9.90 -16.45
C GLY A 575 9.50 -9.05 -16.24
N CYS A 576 10.13 -8.50 -17.29
CA CYS A 576 11.29 -7.61 -17.12
C CYS A 576 10.85 -6.32 -16.40
N THR A 577 11.13 -6.18 -15.10
CA THR A 577 10.83 -4.92 -14.38
C THR A 577 11.63 -3.74 -14.93
N ALA A 578 12.85 -3.96 -15.43
CA ALA A 578 13.72 -2.94 -16.02
C ALA A 578 13.18 -2.31 -17.31
N HIS A 579 12.37 -3.04 -18.07
CA HIS A 579 11.75 -2.55 -19.31
C HIS A 579 10.28 -2.15 -19.14
N ARG A 580 9.69 -2.48 -17.98
CA ARG A 580 8.32 -2.08 -17.67
C ARG A 580 8.31 -0.59 -17.38
N ARG A 581 7.47 0.15 -18.10
CA ARG A 581 7.27 1.58 -17.85
C ARG A 581 6.78 1.74 -16.42
N LEU A 582 7.47 2.54 -15.62
CA LEU A 582 7.02 2.84 -14.26
C LEU A 582 5.59 3.40 -14.32
N PRO A 583 4.65 2.81 -13.57
CA PRO A 583 3.27 3.23 -13.57
C PRO A 583 3.19 4.66 -13.02
N ASN A 584 2.33 5.49 -13.63
CA ASN A 584 2.14 6.84 -13.15
C ASN A 584 1.24 6.83 -11.91
N CYS A 585 1.84 6.87 -10.73
CA CYS A 585 1.11 6.95 -9.46
C CYS A 585 0.73 8.40 -9.07
N SER A 586 0.86 9.38 -9.99
CA SER A 586 0.58 10.80 -9.71
C SER A 586 -0.90 11.13 -9.54
N ASP A 587 -1.81 10.28 -10.03
CA ASP A 587 -3.24 10.42 -9.75
C ASP A 587 -3.53 9.98 -8.32
N LEU A 588 -3.22 10.87 -7.38
CA LEU A 588 -3.44 10.62 -5.97
C LEU A 588 -4.92 10.40 -5.66
N CYS A 589 -5.87 10.92 -6.45
CA CYS A 589 -7.29 10.77 -6.14
C CYS A 589 -7.77 9.32 -6.30
N PHE A 590 -7.41 8.66 -7.42
CA PHE A 590 -7.73 7.25 -7.62
C PHE A 590 -6.87 6.37 -6.70
N HIS A 591 -5.54 6.56 -6.74
CA HIS A 591 -4.59 5.71 -6.00
C HIS A 591 -4.65 5.88 -4.48
N GLN A 592 -5.33 6.90 -3.96
CA GLN A 592 -5.64 7.03 -2.53
C GLN A 592 -6.84 6.16 -2.14
N LYS A 593 -7.82 5.95 -3.03
CA LYS A 593 -9.10 5.31 -2.68
C LYS A 593 -9.20 3.85 -3.10
N TYR A 594 -8.67 3.50 -4.27
CA TYR A 594 -8.85 2.17 -4.90
C TYR A 594 -7.53 1.55 -5.36
N ARG A 595 -7.51 0.21 -5.38
CA ARG A 595 -6.41 -0.59 -5.93
C ARG A 595 -6.43 -0.53 -7.45
N THR A 596 -5.25 -0.50 -8.07
CA THR A 596 -5.12 -0.81 -9.51
C THR A 596 -5.49 -2.28 -9.77
N HIS A 597 -5.73 -2.62 -11.03
CA HIS A 597 -6.08 -4.00 -11.43
C HIS A 597 -4.88 -4.95 -11.45
N ASP A 598 -3.67 -4.42 -11.66
CA ASP A 598 -2.44 -5.20 -11.73
C ASP A 598 -1.59 -5.09 -10.45
N GLY A 599 -2.14 -4.50 -9.38
CA GLY A 599 -1.48 -4.34 -8.09
C GLY A 599 -0.40 -3.25 -8.05
N THR A 600 -0.14 -2.56 -9.17
CA THR A 600 0.80 -1.44 -9.19
C THR A 600 0.35 -0.26 -8.33
N CYS A 601 1.29 0.59 -7.92
CA CYS A 601 1.03 1.76 -7.08
C CYS A 601 0.46 1.46 -5.68
N ASN A 602 0.41 0.19 -5.24
CA ASN A 602 0.16 -0.13 -3.84
C ASN A 602 1.30 0.45 -2.98
N ASN A 603 2.54 0.03 -3.25
CA ASN A 603 3.71 0.68 -2.68
C ASN A 603 4.12 1.90 -3.53
N LEU A 604 4.12 3.10 -2.95
CA LEU A 604 4.41 4.33 -3.69
C LEU A 604 5.90 4.55 -3.94
N GLN A 605 6.79 3.93 -3.15
CA GLN A 605 8.25 4.00 -3.32
C GLN A 605 8.75 2.93 -4.30
N HIS A 606 8.10 1.77 -4.30
CA HIS A 606 8.37 0.64 -5.18
C HIS A 606 7.09 0.20 -5.91
N PRO A 607 6.62 0.94 -6.94
CA PRO A 607 5.30 0.76 -7.56
C PRO A 607 4.99 -0.60 -8.17
N THR A 608 5.98 -1.49 -8.31
CA THR A 608 5.83 -2.83 -8.87
C THR A 608 5.91 -3.95 -7.83
N TRP A 609 6.15 -3.65 -6.55
CA TRP A 609 6.11 -4.68 -5.50
C TRP A 609 4.69 -5.22 -5.38
N GLY A 610 4.57 -6.56 -5.38
CA GLY A 610 3.29 -7.27 -5.36
C GLY A 610 2.44 -7.10 -6.63
N ALA A 611 2.94 -6.45 -7.68
CA ALA A 611 2.21 -6.32 -8.94
C ALA A 611 2.21 -7.62 -9.74
N SER A 612 1.16 -7.85 -10.52
CA SER A 612 1.08 -8.97 -11.44
C SER A 612 2.15 -8.92 -12.54
N LEU A 613 2.52 -10.07 -13.07
CA LEU A 613 3.59 -10.23 -14.06
C LEU A 613 4.94 -9.70 -13.56
N THR A 614 5.28 -10.01 -12.31
CA THR A 614 6.60 -9.75 -11.71
C THR A 614 7.22 -11.03 -11.18
N ALA A 615 8.53 -11.00 -10.91
CA ALA A 615 9.25 -12.16 -10.40
C ALA A 615 8.72 -12.56 -9.00
N LEU A 616 8.61 -13.87 -8.77
CA LEU A 616 8.45 -14.40 -7.41
C LEU A 616 9.65 -14.00 -6.55
N VAL A 617 9.39 -13.66 -5.29
CA VAL A 617 10.42 -13.21 -4.33
C VAL A 617 11.24 -14.41 -3.84
N ARG A 618 12.56 -14.22 -3.68
CA ARG A 618 13.47 -15.24 -3.11
C ARG A 618 13.81 -14.88 -1.67
N VAL A 619 13.71 -15.87 -0.77
CA VAL A 619 14.27 -15.82 0.60
C VAL A 619 15.60 -16.56 0.72
N LEU A 620 15.88 -17.45 -0.23
CA LEU A 620 17.15 -18.16 -0.42
C LEU A 620 17.53 -18.10 -1.91
N GLN A 621 18.83 -18.18 -2.21
CA GLN A 621 19.32 -18.20 -3.60
C GLN A 621 18.82 -19.45 -4.33
N PRO A 622 18.52 -19.39 -5.64
CA PRO A 622 18.08 -20.55 -6.41
C PRO A 622 19.14 -21.64 -6.50
N ALA A 623 18.71 -22.90 -6.42
CA ALA A 623 19.56 -24.09 -6.55
C ALA A 623 19.27 -24.82 -7.87
N TYR A 624 20.04 -24.49 -8.91
CA TYR A 624 20.03 -25.19 -10.19
C TYR A 624 21.24 -26.13 -10.33
N GLU A 625 21.11 -27.19 -11.13
CA GLU A 625 22.16 -28.20 -11.33
C GLU A 625 23.47 -27.59 -11.84
N ASN A 626 23.36 -26.64 -12.77
CA ASN A 626 24.48 -25.86 -13.28
C ASN A 626 24.63 -24.48 -12.61
N GLY A 627 23.99 -24.27 -11.46
CA GLY A 627 23.96 -22.99 -10.75
C GLY A 627 23.17 -21.87 -11.46
N PHE A 628 22.55 -22.16 -12.61
CA PHE A 628 21.96 -21.12 -13.45
C PHE A 628 20.51 -21.41 -13.89
N ASN A 629 20.26 -22.51 -14.59
CA ASN A 629 18.96 -22.75 -15.23
C ASN A 629 18.56 -24.20 -15.40
N SER A 630 19.51 -25.14 -15.34
CA SER A 630 19.24 -26.56 -15.49
C SER A 630 18.57 -27.04 -14.21
N PRO A 631 17.30 -27.48 -14.26
CA PRO A 631 16.63 -28.03 -13.09
C PRO A 631 17.47 -29.12 -12.45
N ARG A 632 17.45 -29.23 -11.13
CA ARG A 632 18.12 -30.34 -10.44
C ARG A 632 17.55 -31.69 -10.94
N GLY A 633 18.43 -32.60 -11.36
CA GLY A 633 18.04 -33.91 -11.88
C GLY A 633 17.70 -33.91 -13.38
N ALA A 634 18.14 -32.90 -14.13
CA ALA A 634 17.99 -32.85 -15.57
C ALA A 634 19.11 -33.62 -16.31
N GLY A 635 20.30 -33.74 -15.72
CA GLY A 635 21.46 -34.44 -16.29
C GLY A 635 21.42 -35.97 -16.19
N ARG A 636 22.03 -36.66 -17.17
CA ARG A 636 22.45 -38.07 -17.05
C ARG A 636 23.94 -38.05 -16.69
N HIS A 637 24.25 -38.27 -15.41
CA HIS A 637 25.60 -38.20 -14.83
C HIS A 637 26.27 -36.82 -14.94
N ASP A 638 26.29 -36.11 -13.83
CA ASP A 638 27.25 -35.03 -13.61
C ASP A 638 28.63 -35.66 -13.36
N GLY A 639 29.63 -35.26 -14.16
CA GLY A 639 31.05 -35.55 -13.89
C GLY A 639 31.58 -34.97 -12.56
N ALA A 640 30.70 -34.55 -11.65
CA ALA A 640 30.97 -33.97 -10.34
C ALA A 640 30.86 -34.99 -9.19
N GLY A 641 30.50 -36.25 -9.48
CA GLY A 641 30.51 -37.33 -8.48
C GLY A 641 29.39 -37.26 -7.43
N ARG A 642 28.30 -36.53 -7.69
CA ARG A 642 27.09 -36.56 -6.84
C ARG A 642 26.19 -37.72 -7.28
N SER A 643 25.47 -38.29 -6.32
CA SER A 643 24.46 -39.30 -6.63
C SER A 643 23.28 -38.68 -7.38
N PRO A 644 22.66 -39.40 -8.33
CA PRO A 644 21.47 -38.91 -9.03
C PRO A 644 20.29 -38.74 -8.05
N LEU A 645 19.53 -37.65 -8.22
CA LEU A 645 18.29 -37.44 -7.45
C LEU A 645 17.24 -38.51 -7.79
N PRO A 646 16.39 -38.91 -6.83
CA PRO A 646 15.32 -39.85 -7.10
C PRO A 646 14.31 -39.28 -8.11
N LEU A 647 13.71 -40.17 -8.90
CA LEU A 647 12.63 -39.79 -9.81
C LEU A 647 11.45 -39.23 -9.00
N PRO A 648 10.85 -38.09 -9.38
CA PRO A 648 9.71 -37.51 -8.65
C PRO A 648 8.55 -38.49 -8.47
N ARG A 649 8.30 -39.34 -9.48
CA ARG A 649 7.28 -40.39 -9.42
C ARG A 649 7.64 -41.47 -8.41
N LEU A 650 8.91 -41.86 -8.29
CA LEU A 650 9.35 -42.83 -7.28
C LEU A 650 9.18 -42.26 -5.86
N VAL A 651 9.50 -40.98 -5.67
CA VAL A 651 9.24 -40.30 -4.38
C VAL A 651 7.74 -40.29 -4.08
N SER A 652 6.91 -39.98 -5.09
CA SER A 652 5.44 -40.00 -4.95
C SER A 652 4.89 -41.37 -4.53
N THR A 653 5.29 -42.45 -5.21
CA THR A 653 4.77 -43.80 -4.92
C THR A 653 5.26 -44.37 -3.59
N VAL A 654 6.45 -43.98 -3.14
CA VAL A 654 7.02 -44.46 -1.86
C VAL A 654 6.56 -43.62 -0.65
N MET A 655 6.41 -42.30 -0.82
CA MET A 655 6.14 -41.38 0.29
C MET A 655 4.73 -40.80 0.32
N ALA A 656 4.16 -40.49 -0.84
CA ALA A 656 3.01 -39.59 -0.91
C ALA A 656 1.67 -40.31 -1.15
N GLY A 657 1.62 -41.21 -2.13
CA GLY A 657 0.40 -41.88 -2.57
C GLY A 657 -0.14 -42.86 -1.53
N THR A 658 -1.44 -42.77 -1.24
CA THR A 658 -2.11 -43.70 -0.32
C THR A 658 -3.56 -43.96 -0.69
N ALA A 659 -4.02 -45.18 -0.43
CA ALA A 659 -5.43 -45.55 -0.47
C ALA A 659 -6.16 -45.23 0.85
N ALA A 660 -5.42 -45.10 1.95
CA ALA A 660 -5.98 -44.79 3.26
C ALA A 660 -6.28 -43.29 3.37
N VAL A 661 -7.48 -42.97 3.86
CA VAL A 661 -7.93 -41.58 4.05
C VAL A 661 -8.52 -41.47 5.45
N THR A 662 -7.87 -40.67 6.30
CA THR A 662 -8.36 -40.35 7.63
C THR A 662 -9.11 -39.01 7.59
N PRO A 663 -10.38 -38.92 8.04
CA PRO A 663 -11.09 -37.65 8.12
C PRO A 663 -10.59 -36.78 9.27
N ASP A 664 -10.59 -35.46 9.08
CA ASP A 664 -10.36 -34.47 10.13
C ASP A 664 -11.68 -34.14 10.83
N HIS A 665 -11.91 -34.74 11.99
CA HIS A 665 -13.15 -34.53 12.75
C HIS A 665 -13.33 -33.12 13.31
N ARG A 666 -12.32 -32.23 13.19
CA ARG A 666 -12.43 -30.84 13.66
C ARG A 666 -12.83 -29.86 12.57
N TYR A 667 -12.48 -30.14 11.31
CA TYR A 667 -12.62 -29.16 10.23
C TYR A 667 -13.35 -29.72 9.01
N THR A 668 -14.12 -28.83 8.38
CA THR A 668 -14.89 -29.14 7.18
C THR A 668 -14.01 -29.07 5.93
N HIS A 669 -14.48 -29.64 4.82
CA HIS A 669 -13.79 -29.58 3.54
C HIS A 669 -13.66 -28.15 2.99
N MET A 670 -14.48 -27.21 3.48
CA MET A 670 -14.36 -25.79 3.21
C MET A 670 -12.98 -25.23 3.63
N LEU A 671 -12.31 -25.80 4.64
CA LEU A 671 -10.96 -25.40 5.02
C LEU A 671 -9.96 -25.61 3.88
N MET A 672 -10.06 -26.74 3.18
CA MET A 672 -9.24 -27.03 1.99
C MET A 672 -9.64 -26.10 0.85
N GLN A 673 -10.94 -26.00 0.57
CA GLN A 673 -11.44 -25.25 -0.58
C GLN A 673 -11.11 -23.76 -0.50
N TRP A 674 -11.20 -23.14 0.69
CA TRP A 674 -10.79 -21.76 0.89
C TRP A 674 -9.29 -21.58 0.67
N GLY A 675 -8.47 -22.53 1.08
CA GLY A 675 -7.03 -22.53 0.81
C GLY A 675 -6.74 -22.49 -0.69
N GLN A 676 -7.39 -23.34 -1.50
CA GLN A 676 -7.26 -23.31 -2.96
C GLN A 676 -7.78 -22.00 -3.57
N PHE A 677 -8.93 -21.53 -3.12
CA PHE A 677 -9.55 -20.29 -3.62
C PHE A 677 -8.66 -19.07 -3.34
N LEU A 678 -8.03 -19.03 -2.16
CA LEU A 678 -7.08 -18.00 -1.75
C LEU A 678 -5.73 -18.10 -2.48
N ASP A 679 -5.17 -19.31 -2.64
CA ASP A 679 -3.96 -19.54 -3.45
C ASP A 679 -4.12 -18.95 -4.84
N HIS A 680 -5.30 -19.12 -5.42
CA HIS A 680 -5.62 -18.58 -6.74
C HIS A 680 -5.79 -17.06 -6.76
N ASP A 681 -5.84 -16.37 -5.62
CA ASP A 681 -5.73 -14.91 -5.53
C ASP A 681 -4.29 -14.40 -5.51
N LEU A 682 -3.38 -15.23 -4.99
CA LEU A 682 -2.03 -14.83 -4.62
C LEU A 682 -1.01 -15.18 -5.69
N ASP A 683 -1.08 -16.40 -6.22
CA ASP A 683 -0.09 -16.86 -7.17
C ASP A 683 -0.62 -17.75 -8.29
N HIS A 684 0.01 -17.52 -9.44
CA HIS A 684 -0.10 -18.35 -10.62
C HIS A 684 1.18 -18.21 -11.41
N THR A 685 2.01 -19.25 -11.44
CA THR A 685 3.21 -19.18 -12.26
C THR A 685 2.87 -19.26 -13.74
N VAL A 686 3.40 -18.33 -14.54
CA VAL A 686 3.23 -18.33 -16.00
C VAL A 686 3.80 -19.65 -16.58
N PRO A 687 2.99 -20.48 -17.25
CA PRO A 687 3.49 -21.70 -17.91
C PRO A 687 4.38 -21.33 -19.10
N ALA A 688 5.26 -22.25 -19.53
CA ALA A 688 6.04 -22.06 -20.75
C ALA A 688 5.15 -21.63 -21.93
N LEU A 689 5.62 -20.64 -22.69
CA LEU A 689 4.89 -20.11 -23.85
C LEU A 689 4.76 -21.16 -24.97
N SER A 690 5.71 -22.10 -25.03
CA SER A 690 5.67 -23.23 -25.95
C SER A 690 5.44 -24.54 -25.20
N THR A 691 4.67 -25.42 -25.82
CA THR A 691 4.45 -26.81 -25.36
C THR A 691 5.20 -27.82 -26.21
N ALA A 692 6.19 -27.38 -26.98
CA ALA A 692 7.01 -28.20 -27.87
C ALA A 692 8.50 -27.92 -27.67
N ARG A 693 9.34 -28.93 -27.88
CA ARG A 693 10.80 -28.87 -27.72
C ARG A 693 11.42 -27.74 -28.54
N PHE A 694 12.41 -27.07 -27.95
CA PHE A 694 13.18 -26.03 -28.60
C PHE A 694 14.28 -26.56 -29.52
N SER A 695 14.54 -27.85 -29.57
CA SER A 695 15.43 -28.43 -30.57
C SER A 695 14.71 -28.66 -31.89
N ASP A 696 13.59 -29.38 -31.87
CA ASP A 696 12.98 -29.95 -33.08
C ASP A 696 11.46 -29.76 -33.20
N GLY A 697 10.83 -29.07 -32.25
CA GLY A 697 9.38 -28.80 -32.30
C GLY A 697 8.49 -30.00 -31.97
N GLN A 698 9.06 -31.13 -31.52
CA GLN A 698 8.25 -32.25 -31.02
C GLN A 698 7.43 -31.81 -29.79
N PRO A 699 6.13 -32.10 -29.70
CA PRO A 699 5.32 -31.78 -28.54
C PRO A 699 5.87 -32.38 -27.25
N CYS A 700 5.88 -31.62 -26.16
CA CYS A 700 6.29 -32.12 -24.85
C CYS A 700 5.36 -33.24 -24.34
N SER A 701 4.14 -33.35 -24.88
CA SER A 701 3.19 -34.44 -24.57
C SER A 701 3.62 -35.79 -25.11
N SER A 702 4.49 -35.82 -26.12
CA SER A 702 5.04 -37.05 -26.72
C SER A 702 6.56 -37.19 -26.51
N ALA A 703 7.24 -36.17 -25.99
CA ALA A 703 8.68 -36.18 -25.79
C ALA A 703 9.06 -36.54 -24.34
N CYS A 704 9.83 -37.61 -24.16
CA CYS A 704 10.37 -38.04 -22.87
C CYS A 704 11.84 -37.65 -22.65
N THR A 705 12.31 -36.59 -23.32
CA THR A 705 13.66 -36.07 -23.16
C THR A 705 13.63 -34.71 -22.48
N ASN A 706 14.60 -34.46 -21.60
CA ASN A 706 14.84 -33.14 -21.02
C ASN A 706 15.40 -32.20 -22.10
N ASP A 707 14.51 -31.46 -22.75
CA ASP A 707 14.83 -30.48 -23.77
C ASP A 707 13.84 -29.32 -23.63
N PRO A 708 14.30 -28.13 -23.22
CA PRO A 708 13.42 -27.01 -22.92
C PRO A 708 12.40 -26.74 -24.05
N PRO A 709 11.16 -26.36 -23.70
CA PRO A 709 10.64 -26.19 -22.34
C PRO A 709 10.15 -27.52 -21.74
N CYS A 710 10.33 -28.66 -22.42
CA CYS A 710 9.94 -29.97 -21.93
C CYS A 710 10.86 -30.42 -20.79
N PHE A 711 10.26 -30.79 -19.66
CA PHE A 711 10.96 -31.37 -18.53
C PHE A 711 10.13 -32.53 -17.96
N PRO A 712 9.90 -33.58 -18.76
CA PRO A 712 8.95 -34.64 -18.47
C PRO A 712 9.31 -35.40 -17.19
N ILE A 713 8.30 -35.92 -16.49
CA ILE A 713 8.51 -36.72 -15.29
C ILE A 713 8.69 -38.18 -15.71
N ALA A 714 9.91 -38.69 -15.63
CA ALA A 714 10.19 -40.09 -15.96
C ALA A 714 9.44 -41.05 -15.03
N ILE A 715 8.91 -42.13 -15.61
CA ILE A 715 8.19 -43.18 -14.89
C ILE A 715 9.15 -44.35 -14.64
N PRO A 716 9.28 -44.86 -13.40
CA PRO A 716 10.10 -46.05 -13.12
C PRO A 716 9.64 -47.26 -13.93
N PRO A 717 10.55 -48.13 -14.42
CA PRO A 717 10.17 -49.31 -15.23
C PRO A 717 9.21 -50.27 -14.53
N GLU A 718 9.29 -50.39 -13.22
CA GLU A 718 8.43 -51.22 -12.36
C GLU A 718 7.05 -50.59 -12.08
N ASP A 719 6.84 -49.32 -12.41
CA ASP A 719 5.56 -48.65 -12.22
C ASP A 719 4.56 -49.11 -13.30
N PRO A 720 3.32 -49.52 -12.94
CA PRO A 720 2.30 -49.95 -13.90
C PRO A 720 1.98 -48.93 -14.99
N ARG A 721 2.18 -47.62 -14.73
CA ARG A 721 2.00 -46.54 -15.70
C ARG A 721 3.03 -46.58 -16.82
N GLY A 722 4.20 -47.15 -16.56
CA GLY A 722 5.31 -47.29 -17.52
C GLY A 722 4.92 -48.10 -18.76
N ALA A 723 3.93 -48.99 -18.64
CA ALA A 723 3.38 -49.76 -19.75
C ALA A 723 2.60 -48.89 -20.76
N GLN A 724 2.06 -47.75 -20.33
CA GLN A 724 1.33 -46.82 -21.19
C GLN A 724 2.26 -45.80 -21.85
N ALA A 725 3.18 -45.23 -21.06
CA ALA A 725 4.18 -44.29 -21.53
C ALA A 725 5.42 -44.28 -20.60
N PRO A 726 6.62 -43.98 -21.14
CA PRO A 726 7.83 -43.92 -20.32
C PRO A 726 7.97 -42.64 -19.47
N CYS A 727 7.10 -41.65 -19.66
CA CYS A 727 7.09 -40.42 -18.87
C CYS A 727 5.70 -39.77 -18.82
N MET A 728 5.51 -38.86 -17.86
CA MET A 728 4.35 -37.95 -17.81
C MET A 728 4.72 -36.58 -18.38
N PHE A 729 3.74 -35.95 -19.03
CA PHE A 729 3.85 -34.60 -19.58
C PHE A 729 4.18 -33.58 -18.48
N PHE A 730 5.19 -32.75 -18.73
CA PHE A 730 5.51 -31.59 -17.91
C PHE A 730 6.29 -30.55 -18.71
N THR A 731 5.88 -29.30 -18.60
CA THR A 731 6.60 -28.14 -19.15
C THR A 731 7.13 -27.27 -18.02
N ARG A 732 8.32 -26.71 -18.25
CA ARG A 732 8.92 -25.71 -17.37
C ARG A 732 8.05 -24.45 -17.28
N SER A 733 8.16 -23.71 -16.19
CA SER A 733 7.52 -22.40 -16.04
C SER A 733 8.32 -21.35 -16.79
N SER A 734 7.67 -20.34 -17.39
CA SER A 734 8.37 -19.29 -18.14
C SER A 734 9.34 -18.51 -17.24
N PRO A 735 10.55 -18.21 -17.74
CA PRO A 735 11.52 -17.44 -17.00
C PRO A 735 11.18 -15.95 -17.01
N VAL A 736 11.56 -15.23 -15.96
CA VAL A 736 11.71 -13.77 -16.00
C VAL A 736 12.78 -13.45 -17.04
N CYS A 737 12.58 -12.41 -17.83
CA CYS A 737 13.48 -12.10 -18.93
C CYS A 737 14.93 -11.89 -18.49
N GLY A 738 15.87 -12.31 -19.35
CA GLY A 738 17.30 -12.29 -19.06
C GLY A 738 17.73 -13.31 -18.00
N SER A 739 16.83 -14.14 -17.46
CA SER A 739 17.18 -15.20 -16.53
C SER A 739 17.19 -16.56 -17.22
N GLY A 740 18.22 -17.36 -16.98
CA GLY A 740 18.23 -18.77 -17.31
C GLY A 740 18.39 -19.21 -18.78
N THR A 741 18.81 -18.35 -19.71
CA THR A 741 19.45 -18.69 -21.01
C THR A 741 19.93 -17.44 -21.75
N THR A 742 19.20 -16.33 -21.59
CA THR A 742 19.39 -15.07 -22.32
C THR A 742 20.13 -13.97 -21.54
N SER A 743 20.59 -14.28 -20.31
CA SER A 743 21.32 -13.35 -19.41
C SER A 743 22.57 -12.71 -20.03
N LEU A 744 23.13 -13.35 -21.07
CA LEU A 744 24.24 -12.85 -21.88
C LEU A 744 23.96 -11.45 -22.48
N MET A 745 22.69 -11.05 -22.65
CA MET A 745 22.28 -9.72 -23.11
C MET A 745 22.58 -8.58 -22.12
N MET A 746 22.71 -8.88 -20.82
CA MET A 746 22.89 -7.87 -19.76
C MET A 746 24.32 -7.82 -19.22
N ASN A 747 25.29 -8.47 -19.88
CA ASN A 747 26.68 -8.59 -19.44
C ASN A 747 26.84 -9.28 -18.05
N SER A 748 25.80 -9.97 -17.56
CA SER A 748 25.73 -10.57 -16.24
C SER A 748 24.86 -11.83 -16.25
N VAL A 749 25.35 -12.90 -15.64
CA VAL A 749 24.69 -14.21 -15.59
C VAL A 749 23.76 -14.27 -14.36
N TYR A 750 22.44 -14.18 -14.56
CA TYR A 750 21.42 -14.31 -13.50
C TYR A 750 20.70 -15.66 -13.55
N ALA A 751 20.68 -16.36 -12.41
CA ALA A 751 19.93 -17.59 -12.26
C ALA A 751 18.44 -17.41 -12.62
N ARG A 752 17.82 -18.46 -13.17
CA ARG A 752 16.45 -18.44 -13.68
C ARG A 752 15.45 -18.09 -12.57
N GLU A 753 14.62 -17.09 -12.81
CA GLU A 753 13.50 -16.73 -11.93
C GLU A 753 12.17 -16.94 -12.64
N GLN A 754 11.08 -17.11 -11.88
CA GLN A 754 9.74 -17.39 -12.42
C GLN A 754 8.79 -16.22 -12.17
N ILE A 755 7.83 -16.04 -13.07
CA ILE A 755 6.90 -14.92 -13.06
C ILE A 755 5.61 -15.34 -12.35
N ASN A 756 5.15 -14.50 -11.41
CA ASN A 756 3.78 -14.57 -10.92
C ASN A 756 2.86 -13.80 -11.85
N GLN A 757 1.83 -14.46 -12.39
CA GLN A 757 0.82 -13.87 -13.28
C GLN A 757 -0.22 -13.03 -12.52
N LEU A 758 -0.37 -13.23 -11.21
CA LEU A 758 -1.37 -12.56 -10.39
C LEU A 758 -0.79 -11.45 -9.53
N THR A 759 -1.65 -10.58 -9.01
CA THR A 759 -1.30 -9.68 -7.91
C THR A 759 -0.92 -10.51 -6.68
N ALA A 760 0.02 -10.01 -5.86
CA ALA A 760 0.37 -10.71 -4.63
C ALA A 760 -0.63 -10.42 -3.48
N TYR A 761 -1.47 -9.40 -3.63
CA TYR A 761 -2.37 -8.96 -2.57
C TYR A 761 -3.60 -9.87 -2.47
N ILE A 762 -4.18 -10.00 -1.27
CA ILE A 762 -5.53 -10.54 -1.13
C ILE A 762 -6.50 -9.43 -1.54
N ASP A 763 -6.80 -9.36 -2.82
CA ASP A 763 -7.62 -8.30 -3.42
C ASP A 763 -8.70 -8.82 -4.38
N ALA A 764 -9.00 -10.13 -4.29
CA ALA A 764 -9.98 -10.82 -5.11
C ALA A 764 -9.70 -10.74 -6.61
N SER A 765 -8.42 -10.70 -7.00
CA SER A 765 -7.97 -10.75 -8.41
C SER A 765 -8.49 -11.98 -9.16
N HIS A 766 -8.71 -13.10 -8.47
CA HIS A 766 -9.33 -14.30 -9.04
C HIS A 766 -10.83 -14.16 -9.34
N VAL A 767 -11.48 -13.10 -8.82
CA VAL A 767 -12.83 -12.66 -9.22
C VAL A 767 -12.75 -11.55 -10.27
N TYR A 768 -11.83 -10.60 -10.12
CA TYR A 768 -11.81 -9.34 -10.86
C TYR A 768 -10.78 -9.25 -12.01
N GLY A 769 -9.92 -10.24 -12.17
CA GLY A 769 -8.76 -10.23 -13.07
C GLY A 769 -7.55 -9.51 -12.47
N SER A 770 -6.36 -9.81 -13.01
CA SER A 770 -5.06 -9.22 -12.59
C SER A 770 -4.53 -8.19 -13.59
N SER A 771 -5.40 -7.70 -14.47
CA SER A 771 -5.10 -6.65 -15.45
C SER A 771 -6.35 -5.88 -15.83
N GLU A 772 -6.18 -4.64 -16.28
CA GLU A 772 -7.27 -3.78 -16.76
C GLU A 772 -8.10 -4.49 -17.85
N ARG A 773 -7.43 -5.16 -18.79
CA ARG A 773 -8.09 -5.85 -19.90
C ARG A 773 -8.96 -7.02 -19.42
N GLU A 774 -8.47 -7.83 -18.48
CA GLU A 774 -9.24 -8.94 -17.92
C GLU A 774 -10.45 -8.41 -17.15
N SER A 775 -10.24 -7.39 -16.32
CA SER A 775 -11.32 -6.72 -15.60
C SER A 775 -12.42 -6.19 -16.54
N GLN A 776 -12.05 -5.49 -17.62
CA GLN A 776 -13.02 -4.99 -18.60
C GLN A 776 -13.85 -6.08 -19.27
N VAL A 777 -13.25 -7.24 -19.56
CA VAL A 777 -13.96 -8.38 -20.17
C VAL A 777 -14.94 -9.02 -19.19
N LEU A 778 -14.64 -8.97 -17.88
CA LEU A 778 -15.46 -9.52 -16.82
C LEU A 778 -16.60 -8.59 -16.39
N ARG A 779 -16.54 -7.29 -16.71
CA ARG A 779 -17.54 -6.29 -16.30
C ARG A 779 -18.73 -6.26 -17.25
N ASP A 780 -19.91 -6.01 -16.70
CA ASP A 780 -21.07 -5.60 -17.49
C ASP A 780 -21.00 -4.09 -17.72
N LEU A 781 -20.59 -3.71 -18.93
CA LEU A 781 -20.48 -2.31 -19.35
C LEU A 781 -21.74 -1.83 -20.09
N SER A 782 -22.79 -2.66 -20.19
CA SER A 782 -24.02 -2.30 -20.91
C SER A 782 -24.92 -1.35 -20.10
N ALA A 783 -24.79 -1.34 -18.78
CA ALA A 783 -25.53 -0.48 -17.87
C ALA A 783 -24.61 0.10 -16.77
N PRO A 784 -24.86 1.33 -16.27
CA PRO A 784 -24.05 1.97 -15.23
C PRO A 784 -24.37 1.42 -13.83
N LYS A 785 -24.45 0.11 -13.67
CA LYS A 785 -24.79 -0.57 -12.41
C LYS A 785 -23.58 -1.13 -11.67
N GLY A 786 -22.40 -1.09 -12.29
CA GLY A 786 -21.16 -1.59 -11.71
C GLY A 786 -21.11 -3.10 -11.50
N LEU A 787 -21.89 -3.87 -12.27
CA LEU A 787 -21.99 -5.33 -12.15
C LEU A 787 -20.89 -6.05 -12.97
N LEU A 788 -20.69 -7.33 -12.66
CA LEU A 788 -19.93 -8.25 -13.51
C LEU A 788 -20.85 -8.86 -14.58
N ARG A 789 -20.28 -9.32 -15.69
CA ARG A 789 -21.01 -9.94 -16.78
C ARG A 789 -21.60 -11.28 -16.31
N ALA A 790 -22.93 -11.40 -16.39
CA ALA A 790 -23.64 -12.61 -16.00
C ALA A 790 -23.68 -13.65 -17.13
N GLY A 791 -23.67 -14.94 -16.75
CA GLY A 791 -23.93 -16.06 -17.63
C GLY A 791 -25.39 -16.50 -17.61
N LEU A 792 -25.60 -17.82 -17.61
CA LEU A 792 -26.92 -18.42 -17.51
C LEU A 792 -27.60 -18.06 -16.18
N THR A 793 -28.90 -17.80 -16.22
CA THR A 793 -29.73 -17.67 -15.01
C THR A 793 -30.15 -19.07 -14.56
N TRP A 794 -29.88 -19.40 -13.30
CA TRP A 794 -30.33 -20.66 -12.72
C TRP A 794 -31.84 -20.63 -12.49
N SER A 795 -32.57 -21.56 -13.12
CA SER A 795 -34.04 -21.51 -13.21
C SER A 795 -34.75 -21.62 -11.86
N SER A 796 -34.17 -22.35 -10.90
CA SER A 796 -34.80 -22.58 -9.59
C SER A 796 -34.69 -21.38 -8.63
N SER A 797 -33.60 -20.61 -8.68
CA SER A 797 -33.35 -19.49 -7.77
C SER A 797 -33.44 -18.12 -8.44
N GLY A 798 -33.37 -18.06 -9.76
CA GLY A 798 -33.23 -16.81 -10.52
C GLY A 798 -31.84 -16.16 -10.42
N LYS A 799 -30.87 -16.80 -9.72
CA LYS A 799 -29.51 -16.27 -9.57
C LYS A 799 -28.62 -16.65 -10.76
N HIS A 800 -27.71 -15.76 -11.14
CA HIS A 800 -26.82 -15.99 -12.27
C HIS A 800 -25.65 -16.92 -11.93
N LEU A 801 -25.22 -17.70 -12.92
CA LEU A 801 -23.93 -18.37 -12.96
C LEU A 801 -22.89 -17.45 -13.63
N LEU A 802 -21.62 -17.85 -13.54
CA LEU A 802 -20.54 -17.21 -14.28
C LEU A 802 -20.81 -17.22 -15.80
N PRO A 803 -20.31 -16.24 -16.57
CA PRO A 803 -20.41 -16.26 -18.02
C PRO A 803 -19.51 -17.35 -18.61
N PHE A 804 -19.82 -17.85 -19.81
CA PHE A 804 -18.92 -18.77 -20.50
C PHE A 804 -17.72 -18.05 -21.11
N SER A 805 -16.58 -18.74 -21.17
CA SER A 805 -15.42 -18.29 -21.94
C SER A 805 -15.66 -18.53 -23.43
N SER A 806 -15.33 -17.54 -24.26
CA SER A 806 -15.32 -17.65 -25.72
C SER A 806 -13.97 -18.13 -26.28
N GLY A 807 -13.04 -18.52 -25.40
CA GLY A 807 -11.69 -18.97 -25.73
C GLY A 807 -11.12 -19.84 -24.60
N PRO A 808 -9.79 -19.89 -24.42
CA PRO A 808 -9.17 -20.56 -23.27
C PRO A 808 -9.75 -20.10 -21.93
N PRO A 809 -9.82 -20.98 -20.90
CA PRO A 809 -9.50 -22.41 -20.94
C PRO A 809 -10.50 -23.24 -21.77
N THR A 810 -10.05 -24.32 -22.41
CA THR A 810 -10.88 -25.19 -23.29
C THR A 810 -10.95 -26.64 -22.81
N GLU A 811 -10.31 -26.96 -21.69
CA GLU A 811 -10.25 -28.29 -21.09
C GLU A 811 -11.65 -28.86 -20.82
N CYS A 812 -12.61 -27.99 -20.49
CA CYS A 812 -13.99 -28.37 -20.21
C CYS A 812 -14.74 -28.99 -21.40
N THR A 813 -14.25 -28.78 -22.63
CA THR A 813 -14.91 -29.35 -23.81
C THR A 813 -14.51 -30.79 -24.10
N ARG A 814 -13.47 -31.30 -23.42
CA ARG A 814 -12.87 -32.64 -23.62
C ARG A 814 -13.47 -33.73 -22.71
N GLY A 815 -14.68 -33.52 -22.20
CA GLY A 815 -15.34 -34.36 -21.18
C GLY A 815 -15.65 -35.80 -21.61
N GLU A 816 -16.30 -36.53 -20.69
CA GLU A 816 -16.68 -37.94 -20.90
C GLU A 816 -17.48 -38.12 -22.22
N PRO A 817 -17.21 -39.18 -23.02
CA PRO A 817 -17.83 -39.38 -24.34
C PRO A 817 -19.36 -39.36 -24.36
N ASP A 818 -19.98 -39.75 -23.24
CA ASP A 818 -21.44 -39.90 -23.11
C ASP A 818 -22.13 -38.67 -22.48
N ARG A 819 -21.44 -37.53 -22.36
CA ARG A 819 -21.98 -36.29 -21.77
C ARG A 819 -21.95 -35.09 -22.69
N HIS A 820 -22.91 -34.19 -22.45
CA HIS A 820 -22.93 -32.88 -23.10
C HIS A 820 -21.69 -32.07 -22.74
N SER A 821 -20.93 -31.72 -23.76
CA SER A 821 -19.77 -30.83 -23.66
C SER A 821 -20.25 -29.39 -23.44
N SER A 822 -19.66 -28.69 -22.46
CA SER A 822 -19.97 -27.30 -22.14
C SER A 822 -18.68 -26.46 -22.13
N PRO A 823 -18.68 -25.21 -22.61
CA PRO A 823 -17.53 -24.32 -22.45
C PRO A 823 -17.18 -24.11 -20.97
N CYS A 824 -15.91 -23.81 -20.69
CA CYS A 824 -15.50 -23.40 -19.36
C CYS A 824 -16.17 -22.07 -18.96
N PHE A 825 -16.46 -21.90 -17.68
CA PHE A 825 -16.84 -20.60 -17.13
C PHE A 825 -15.66 -19.62 -17.17
N LEU A 826 -15.97 -18.33 -17.27
CA LEU A 826 -15.01 -17.24 -17.25
C LEU A 826 -15.04 -16.56 -15.88
N ALA A 827 -13.87 -16.42 -15.26
CA ALA A 827 -13.64 -15.72 -14.00
C ALA A 827 -12.33 -14.90 -14.08
N GLY A 828 -11.96 -14.23 -12.98
CA GLY A 828 -10.71 -13.48 -12.87
C GLY A 828 -9.45 -14.35 -12.95
N ASP A 829 -9.53 -15.59 -12.46
CA ASP A 829 -8.49 -16.61 -12.61
C ASP A 829 -8.96 -17.73 -13.55
N HIS A 830 -8.06 -18.21 -14.41
CA HIS A 830 -8.39 -19.19 -15.45
C HIS A 830 -8.51 -20.62 -14.92
N ARG A 831 -8.04 -20.90 -13.70
CA ARG A 831 -8.20 -22.21 -13.04
C ARG A 831 -9.56 -22.34 -12.36
N ALA A 832 -10.45 -21.36 -12.47
CA ALA A 832 -11.78 -21.41 -11.84
C ALA A 832 -12.58 -22.67 -12.19
N ASN A 833 -12.27 -23.37 -13.29
CA ASN A 833 -12.92 -24.60 -13.72
C ASN A 833 -12.10 -25.87 -13.43
N GLU A 834 -10.97 -25.76 -12.72
CA GLU A 834 -10.09 -26.90 -12.45
C GLU A 834 -10.88 -28.03 -11.82
N GLN A 835 -11.71 -27.74 -10.81
CA GLN A 835 -12.67 -28.68 -10.23
C GLN A 835 -13.97 -27.97 -9.82
N LEU A 836 -15.08 -28.72 -9.74
CA LEU A 836 -16.43 -28.16 -9.60
C LEU A 836 -16.69 -27.31 -8.35
N ALA A 837 -16.17 -27.70 -7.19
CA ALA A 837 -16.31 -26.94 -5.96
C ALA A 837 -15.54 -25.60 -6.01
N LEU A 838 -14.43 -25.52 -6.74
CA LEU A 838 -13.76 -24.26 -7.02
C LEU A 838 -14.65 -23.37 -7.89
N THR A 839 -15.25 -23.91 -8.96
CA THR A 839 -16.23 -23.20 -9.78
C THR A 839 -17.41 -22.68 -8.96
N ALA A 840 -17.91 -23.48 -8.00
CA ALA A 840 -18.97 -23.10 -7.08
C ALA A 840 -18.55 -21.91 -6.20
N MET A 841 -17.32 -21.90 -5.68
CA MET A 841 -16.78 -20.77 -4.92
C MET A 841 -16.63 -19.51 -5.77
N HIS A 842 -16.10 -19.60 -6.99
CA HIS A 842 -16.04 -18.44 -7.90
C HIS A 842 -17.44 -17.89 -8.20
N THR A 843 -18.43 -18.77 -8.39
CA THR A 843 -19.82 -18.36 -8.61
C THR A 843 -20.41 -17.66 -7.38
N LEU A 844 -20.12 -18.18 -6.18
CA LEU A 844 -20.56 -17.58 -4.91
C LEU A 844 -20.05 -16.14 -4.75
N TRP A 845 -18.75 -15.92 -5.00
CA TRP A 845 -18.12 -14.60 -4.85
C TRP A 845 -18.44 -13.63 -6.00
N PHE A 846 -18.70 -14.14 -7.20
CA PHE A 846 -19.31 -13.36 -8.29
C PHE A 846 -20.71 -12.84 -7.90
N ARG A 847 -21.51 -13.67 -7.24
CA ARG A 847 -22.83 -13.28 -6.72
C ARG A 847 -22.71 -12.28 -5.57
N GLU A 848 -21.72 -12.42 -4.70
CA GLU A 848 -21.49 -11.46 -3.62
C GLU A 848 -21.19 -10.06 -4.16
N HIS A 849 -20.35 -9.95 -5.20
CA HIS A 849 -20.15 -8.68 -5.90
C HIS A 849 -21.47 -8.09 -6.43
N HIS A 850 -22.30 -8.91 -7.08
CA HIS A 850 -23.60 -8.46 -7.58
C HIS A 850 -24.51 -7.95 -6.47
N ARG A 851 -24.55 -8.66 -5.34
CA ARG A 851 -25.35 -8.29 -4.17
C ARG A 851 -24.90 -6.95 -3.61
N VAL A 852 -23.60 -6.79 -3.34
CA VAL A 852 -23.01 -5.56 -2.80
C VAL A 852 -23.22 -4.39 -3.77
N ALA A 853 -22.90 -4.55 -5.05
CA ALA A 853 -23.08 -3.49 -6.06
C ALA A 853 -24.56 -3.08 -6.22
N THR A 854 -25.49 -4.03 -6.17
CA THR A 854 -26.93 -3.75 -6.27
C THR A 854 -27.44 -3.02 -5.03
N GLU A 855 -27.06 -3.46 -3.83
CA GLU A 855 -27.43 -2.78 -2.58
C GLU A 855 -26.82 -1.36 -2.50
N LEU A 856 -25.56 -1.19 -2.91
CA LEU A 856 -24.92 0.13 -3.00
C LEU A 856 -25.58 1.04 -4.03
N SER A 857 -25.99 0.51 -5.18
CA SER A 857 -26.71 1.28 -6.20
C SER A 857 -28.06 1.79 -5.69
N ALA A 858 -28.75 0.99 -4.87
CA ALA A 858 -29.99 1.40 -4.23
C ALA A 858 -29.76 2.46 -3.13
N LEU A 859 -28.70 2.31 -2.33
CA LEU A 859 -28.33 3.27 -1.28
C LEU A 859 -27.80 4.60 -1.84
N ASN A 860 -27.08 4.52 -2.96
CA ASN A 860 -26.41 5.64 -3.63
C ASN A 860 -26.83 5.74 -5.11
N PRO A 861 -28.06 6.16 -5.43
CA PRO A 861 -28.55 6.22 -6.82
C PRO A 861 -27.77 7.18 -7.73
N HIS A 862 -26.95 8.06 -7.14
CA HIS A 862 -26.13 9.05 -7.83
C HIS A 862 -24.73 8.53 -8.20
N TRP A 863 -24.31 7.38 -7.68
CA TRP A 863 -23.04 6.77 -8.06
C TRP A 863 -23.09 6.21 -9.48
N ASP A 864 -22.03 6.43 -10.24
CA ASP A 864 -21.88 5.83 -11.56
C ASP A 864 -21.42 4.36 -11.48
N GLY A 865 -21.45 3.67 -12.62
CA GLY A 865 -21.10 2.26 -12.70
C GLY A 865 -19.64 1.97 -12.32
N ASP A 866 -18.71 2.91 -12.54
CA ASP A 866 -17.30 2.75 -12.15
C ASP A 866 -17.15 2.83 -10.63
N THR A 867 -17.81 3.79 -9.98
CA THR A 867 -17.82 3.95 -8.53
C THR A 867 -18.43 2.74 -7.85
N LEU A 868 -19.59 2.28 -8.33
CA LEU A 868 -20.27 1.07 -7.82
C LEU A 868 -19.39 -0.17 -7.94
N TYR A 869 -18.75 -0.37 -9.09
CA TYR A 869 -17.84 -1.48 -9.31
C TYR A 869 -16.64 -1.43 -8.35
N GLN A 870 -15.99 -0.28 -8.20
CA GLN A 870 -14.81 -0.15 -7.36
C GLN A 870 -15.12 -0.27 -5.86
N GLU A 871 -16.24 0.28 -5.38
CA GLU A 871 -16.66 0.12 -3.99
C GLU A 871 -17.05 -1.33 -3.67
N ALA A 872 -17.80 -1.99 -4.56
CA ALA A 872 -18.13 -3.41 -4.40
C ALA A 872 -16.86 -4.29 -4.44
N ARG A 873 -15.93 -4.04 -5.37
CA ARG A 873 -14.63 -4.71 -5.43
C ARG A 873 -13.83 -4.52 -4.14
N LYS A 874 -13.80 -3.29 -3.61
CA LYS A 874 -13.09 -2.95 -2.39
C LYS A 874 -13.66 -3.65 -1.16
N ILE A 875 -15.00 -3.69 -1.03
CA ILE A 875 -15.69 -4.41 0.05
C ILE A 875 -15.40 -5.90 -0.04
N VAL A 876 -15.62 -6.53 -1.21
CA VAL A 876 -15.35 -7.96 -1.40
C VAL A 876 -13.90 -8.31 -1.07
N GLY A 877 -12.92 -7.53 -1.53
CA GLY A 877 -11.52 -7.74 -1.15
C GLY A 877 -11.29 -7.69 0.37
N ALA A 878 -11.95 -6.76 1.07
CA ALA A 878 -11.88 -6.67 2.53
C ALA A 878 -12.55 -7.86 3.25
N GLU A 879 -13.66 -8.39 2.72
CA GLU A 879 -14.31 -9.60 3.22
C GLU A 879 -13.36 -10.81 3.12
N LEU A 880 -12.67 -10.99 1.98
CA LEU A 880 -11.67 -12.03 1.80
C LEU A 880 -10.51 -11.90 2.79
N GLN A 881 -9.99 -10.68 2.97
CA GLN A 881 -8.93 -10.40 3.94
C GLN A 881 -9.36 -10.76 5.36
N HIS A 882 -10.54 -10.29 5.78
CA HIS A 882 -11.06 -10.53 7.11
C HIS A 882 -11.30 -12.03 7.38
N ILE A 883 -11.99 -12.74 6.46
CA ILE A 883 -12.25 -14.18 6.58
C ILE A 883 -10.92 -14.94 6.62
N THR A 884 -9.94 -14.57 5.78
CA THR A 884 -8.65 -15.25 5.74
C THR A 884 -7.89 -15.13 7.05
N TYR A 885 -7.75 -13.92 7.62
CA TYR A 885 -6.93 -13.71 8.82
C TYR A 885 -7.64 -14.02 10.13
N SER A 886 -8.96 -13.82 10.18
CA SER A 886 -9.73 -13.97 11.42
C SER A 886 -10.34 -15.36 11.54
N HIS A 887 -10.71 -15.97 10.41
CA HIS A 887 -11.39 -17.27 10.43
C HIS A 887 -10.50 -18.39 9.91
N TRP A 888 -9.88 -18.28 8.74
CA TRP A 888 -9.17 -19.42 8.13
C TRP A 888 -7.77 -19.67 8.71
N LEU A 889 -6.90 -18.65 8.74
CA LEU A 889 -5.50 -18.77 9.20
C LEU A 889 -5.37 -19.37 10.62
N PRO A 890 -6.19 -19.00 11.61
CA PRO A 890 -6.12 -19.60 12.94
C PRO A 890 -6.32 -21.12 12.95
N LYS A 891 -7.04 -21.70 11.99
CA LYS A 891 -7.26 -23.16 11.91
C LYS A 891 -6.09 -23.89 11.24
N ILE A 892 -5.26 -23.15 10.49
CA ILE A 892 -4.03 -23.65 9.89
C ILE A 892 -2.85 -23.49 10.86
N LEU A 893 -2.68 -22.30 11.43
CA LEU A 893 -1.51 -21.92 12.22
C LEU A 893 -1.67 -22.15 13.72
N GLY A 894 -2.91 -22.27 14.21
CA GLY A 894 -3.22 -22.34 15.64
C GLY A 894 -2.70 -21.13 16.44
N ASP A 895 -2.87 -21.17 17.75
CA ASP A 895 -2.39 -20.10 18.65
C ASP A 895 -0.87 -19.84 18.51
N PRO A 896 0.01 -20.86 18.39
CA PRO A 896 1.45 -20.62 18.25
C PRO A 896 1.79 -19.79 17.02
N GLY A 897 1.23 -20.13 15.86
CA GLY A 897 1.52 -19.41 14.62
C GLY A 897 0.84 -18.05 14.54
N MET A 898 -0.37 -17.91 15.07
CA MET A 898 -1.01 -16.59 15.18
C MET A 898 -0.23 -15.66 16.11
N LYS A 899 0.34 -16.17 17.20
CA LYS A 899 1.26 -15.41 18.06
C LYS A 899 2.54 -15.01 17.35
N MET A 900 3.09 -15.87 16.48
CA MET A 900 4.26 -15.54 15.65
C MET A 900 3.93 -14.46 14.60
N LEU A 901 2.73 -14.49 14.01
CA LEU A 901 2.24 -13.49 13.05
C LEU A 901 2.03 -12.11 13.70
N GLY A 902 1.62 -12.10 14.98
CA GLY A 902 1.41 -10.90 15.78
C GLY A 902 0.20 -10.05 15.34
N GLU A 903 -0.09 -9.02 16.13
CA GLU A 903 -1.14 -8.04 15.82
C GLU A 903 -0.70 -7.07 14.71
N TYR A 904 -1.65 -6.58 13.92
CA TYR A 904 -1.37 -5.59 12.88
C TYR A 904 -0.88 -4.27 13.47
N GLN A 905 0.26 -3.77 12.99
CA GLN A 905 0.89 -2.52 13.49
C GLN A 905 0.76 -1.33 12.53
N GLY A 906 0.04 -1.50 11.41
CA GLY A 906 -0.04 -0.51 10.34
C GLY A 906 0.76 -0.90 9.10
N TYR A 907 0.52 -0.19 8.00
CA TYR A 907 1.21 -0.40 6.73
C TYR A 907 2.69 0.04 6.82
N ASP A 908 3.61 -0.84 6.41
CA ASP A 908 5.05 -0.55 6.28
C ASP A 908 5.47 -0.52 4.80
N PRO A 909 5.83 0.66 4.24
CA PRO A 909 6.27 0.78 2.86
C PRO A 909 7.63 0.12 2.56
N ASN A 910 8.36 -0.36 3.57
CA ASN A 910 9.62 -1.10 3.37
C ASN A 910 9.40 -2.62 3.23
N VAL A 911 8.19 -3.11 3.47
CA VAL A 911 7.84 -4.53 3.31
C VAL A 911 7.43 -4.80 1.87
N ASN A 912 8.14 -5.73 1.22
CA ASN A 912 7.75 -6.22 -0.11
C ASN A 912 6.74 -7.37 0.03
N ALA A 913 5.49 -7.08 -0.31
CA ALA A 913 4.35 -8.01 -0.29
C ALA A 913 4.39 -9.10 -1.39
N GLY A 914 5.38 -9.09 -2.30
CA GLY A 914 5.49 -10.11 -3.35
C GLY A 914 5.52 -11.55 -2.80
N ILE A 915 4.91 -12.48 -3.55
CA ILE A 915 4.84 -13.89 -3.15
C ILE A 915 6.22 -14.54 -3.24
N ILE A 916 6.61 -15.23 -2.18
CA ILE A 916 7.85 -15.98 -2.08
C ILE A 916 7.76 -17.23 -2.96
N ASN A 917 8.79 -17.49 -3.77
CA ASN A 917 8.81 -18.61 -4.71
C ASN A 917 8.57 -19.96 -3.99
N SER A 918 9.28 -20.22 -2.89
CA SER A 918 9.06 -21.43 -2.08
C SER A 918 7.69 -21.51 -1.42
N PHE A 919 7.03 -20.38 -1.18
CA PHE A 919 5.66 -20.37 -0.69
C PHE A 919 4.69 -20.88 -1.77
N ALA A 920 4.71 -20.25 -2.96
CA ALA A 920 3.88 -20.62 -4.11
C ALA A 920 4.15 -22.06 -4.61
N THR A 921 5.41 -22.49 -4.65
CA THR A 921 5.79 -23.76 -5.27
C THR A 921 5.70 -24.95 -4.33
N ALA A 922 5.79 -24.72 -3.01
CA ALA A 922 5.90 -25.79 -2.03
C ALA A 922 5.02 -25.57 -0.80
N ALA A 923 5.19 -24.47 -0.08
CA ALA A 923 4.51 -24.29 1.21
C ALA A 923 2.98 -24.29 1.06
N PHE A 924 2.42 -23.43 0.20
CA PHE A 924 0.97 -23.28 0.12
C PHE A 924 0.27 -24.50 -0.50
N ARG A 925 1.04 -25.32 -1.23
CA ARG A 925 0.62 -26.63 -1.75
C ARG A 925 0.42 -27.71 -0.68
N PHE A 926 0.58 -27.38 0.61
CA PHE A 926 0.15 -28.26 1.70
C PHE A 926 -1.35 -28.59 1.61
N GLY A 927 -2.15 -27.68 1.02
CA GLY A 927 -3.59 -27.88 0.79
C GLY A 927 -3.90 -29.15 0.02
N HIS A 928 -2.99 -29.64 -0.84
CA HIS A 928 -3.16 -30.90 -1.56
C HIS A 928 -3.32 -32.11 -0.63
N THR A 929 -2.75 -32.05 0.58
CA THR A 929 -2.87 -33.13 1.58
C THR A 929 -4.23 -33.16 2.26
N LEU A 930 -5.06 -32.11 2.09
CA LEU A 930 -6.39 -31.96 2.68
C LEU A 930 -7.51 -32.37 1.71
N ILE A 931 -7.19 -32.72 0.47
CA ILE A 931 -8.17 -33.04 -0.57
C ILE A 931 -8.74 -34.45 -0.35
N ASN A 932 -10.07 -34.55 -0.39
CA ASN A 932 -10.79 -35.81 -0.32
C ASN A 932 -10.78 -36.52 -1.68
N PRO A 933 -10.77 -37.87 -1.72
CA PRO A 933 -10.87 -38.62 -2.98
C PRO A 933 -12.28 -38.53 -3.60
N ILE A 934 -13.27 -38.10 -2.82
CA ILE A 934 -14.66 -37.96 -3.22
C ILE A 934 -15.05 -36.50 -3.04
N LEU A 935 -15.62 -35.91 -4.08
CA LEU A 935 -16.35 -34.67 -4.00
C LEU A 935 -17.80 -34.96 -3.60
N TYR A 936 -18.10 -34.67 -2.34
CA TYR A 936 -19.42 -34.88 -1.75
C TYR A 936 -20.42 -33.84 -2.27
N ARG A 937 -21.64 -34.30 -2.54
CA ARG A 937 -22.75 -33.48 -3.03
C ARG A 937 -23.98 -33.75 -2.21
N LEU A 938 -24.48 -32.74 -1.52
CA LEU A 938 -25.53 -32.89 -0.51
C LEU A 938 -26.78 -32.08 -0.81
N ASN A 939 -27.94 -32.70 -0.62
CA ASN A 939 -29.24 -32.02 -0.71
C ASN A 939 -29.47 -31.09 0.51
N ASP A 940 -30.63 -30.43 0.56
CA ASP A 940 -31.03 -29.51 1.63
C ASP A 940 -31.21 -30.15 3.01
N THR A 941 -31.34 -31.48 3.08
CA THR A 941 -31.35 -32.26 4.33
C THR A 941 -29.97 -32.85 4.69
N PHE A 942 -28.90 -32.42 4.00
CA PHE A 942 -27.53 -32.94 4.14
C PHE A 942 -27.38 -34.44 3.83
N GLY A 943 -28.33 -35.03 3.10
CA GLY A 943 -28.22 -36.34 2.48
C GLY A 943 -27.60 -36.29 1.09
N GLU A 944 -27.21 -37.43 0.53
CA GLU A 944 -26.71 -37.54 -0.85
C GLU A 944 -27.78 -37.12 -1.88
N ILE A 945 -27.36 -36.41 -2.94
CA ILE A 945 -28.25 -36.06 -4.07
C ILE A 945 -28.53 -37.28 -4.97
N PRO A 946 -29.60 -37.31 -5.77
CA PRO A 946 -29.93 -38.46 -6.64
C PRO A 946 -28.81 -38.87 -7.61
N GLU A 947 -28.03 -37.92 -8.11
CA GLU A 947 -26.88 -38.15 -8.99
C GLU A 947 -25.65 -38.71 -8.26
N GLY A 948 -25.71 -38.82 -6.93
CA GLY A 948 -24.69 -39.40 -6.06
C GLY A 948 -23.50 -38.47 -5.75
N HIS A 949 -22.47 -38.97 -5.07
CA HIS A 949 -21.18 -38.31 -4.93
C HIS A 949 -20.27 -38.53 -6.16
N LEU A 950 -19.24 -37.69 -6.34
CA LEU A 950 -18.31 -37.81 -7.46
C LEU A 950 -16.92 -38.25 -7.00
N PRO A 951 -16.31 -39.28 -7.60
CA PRO A 951 -14.86 -39.45 -7.55
C PRO A 951 -14.17 -38.19 -8.09
N LEU A 952 -13.10 -37.74 -7.43
CA LEU A 952 -12.48 -36.45 -7.72
C LEU A 952 -12.03 -36.34 -9.18
N HIS A 953 -11.48 -37.41 -9.78
CA HIS A 953 -11.06 -37.37 -11.20
C HIS A 953 -12.20 -37.03 -12.18
N LYS A 954 -13.45 -37.26 -11.80
CA LYS A 954 -14.65 -36.93 -12.62
C LYS A 954 -15.19 -35.52 -12.37
N ALA A 955 -14.68 -34.83 -11.35
CA ALA A 955 -15.05 -33.46 -11.04
C ALA A 955 -14.14 -32.44 -11.75
N PHE A 956 -12.98 -32.87 -12.27
CA PHE A 956 -12.09 -31.97 -12.98
C PHE A 956 -12.70 -31.50 -14.31
N PHE A 957 -12.59 -30.19 -14.59
CA PHE A 957 -13.03 -29.55 -15.85
C PHE A 957 -14.44 -29.95 -16.32
N SER A 958 -15.40 -30.14 -15.41
CA SER A 958 -16.73 -30.69 -15.74
C SER A 958 -17.90 -29.72 -15.45
N PRO A 959 -17.89 -28.46 -15.94
CA PRO A 959 -18.87 -27.43 -15.58
C PRO A 959 -20.32 -27.76 -15.98
N SER A 960 -20.55 -28.65 -16.96
CA SER A 960 -21.90 -29.11 -17.32
C SER A 960 -22.64 -29.74 -16.12
N ARG A 961 -21.91 -30.34 -15.18
CA ARG A 961 -22.49 -30.91 -13.95
C ARG A 961 -23.14 -29.86 -13.06
N ILE A 962 -22.64 -28.63 -13.01
CA ILE A 962 -23.31 -27.55 -12.27
C ILE A 962 -24.65 -27.19 -12.94
N ILE A 963 -24.70 -27.23 -14.27
CA ILE A 963 -25.88 -26.87 -15.06
C ILE A 963 -26.93 -27.99 -15.01
N GLU A 964 -26.51 -29.25 -14.98
CA GLU A 964 -27.40 -30.41 -15.12
C GLU A 964 -27.73 -31.09 -13.79
N GLU A 965 -26.88 -30.96 -12.76
CA GLU A 965 -26.92 -31.77 -11.53
C GLU A 965 -27.09 -30.93 -10.26
N GLY A 966 -28.02 -29.98 -10.29
CA GLY A 966 -28.50 -29.31 -9.07
C GLY A 966 -27.82 -27.98 -8.70
N GLY A 967 -27.04 -27.37 -9.58
CA GLY A 967 -26.43 -26.05 -9.34
C GLY A 967 -25.19 -26.12 -8.45
N ILE A 968 -24.89 -25.01 -7.76
CA ILE A 968 -23.70 -24.90 -6.88
C ILE A 968 -23.97 -25.38 -5.45
N ASP A 969 -25.23 -25.35 -5.02
CA ASP A 969 -25.64 -25.65 -3.65
C ASP A 969 -25.23 -27.03 -3.14
N PRO A 970 -25.40 -28.13 -3.90
CA PRO A 970 -24.96 -29.44 -3.45
C PRO A 970 -23.47 -29.53 -3.18
N LEU A 971 -22.67 -28.84 -4.00
CA LEU A 971 -21.23 -28.75 -3.85
C LEU A 971 -20.87 -27.94 -2.61
N LEU A 972 -21.49 -26.77 -2.43
CA LEU A 972 -21.27 -25.91 -1.26
C LEU A 972 -21.62 -26.65 0.04
N ARG A 973 -22.78 -27.32 0.12
CA ARG A 973 -23.13 -28.14 1.29
C ARG A 973 -22.15 -29.29 1.51
N GLY A 974 -21.64 -29.91 0.45
CA GLY A 974 -20.55 -30.88 0.55
C GLY A 974 -19.29 -30.29 1.18
N LEU A 975 -18.92 -29.06 0.81
CA LEU A 975 -17.75 -28.37 1.35
C LEU A 975 -17.87 -28.08 2.84
N PHE A 976 -18.94 -27.41 3.27
CA PHE A 976 -19.09 -27.04 4.68
C PHE A 976 -19.71 -28.16 5.53
N GLY A 977 -20.39 -29.15 4.96
CA GLY A 977 -21.04 -30.23 5.71
C GLY A 977 -20.17 -31.44 6.00
N VAL A 978 -19.16 -31.71 5.16
CA VAL A 978 -18.32 -32.92 5.26
C VAL A 978 -16.94 -32.59 5.82
N ALA A 979 -16.35 -33.53 6.56
CA ALA A 979 -14.99 -33.40 7.08
C ALA A 979 -13.97 -33.32 5.94
N THR A 980 -12.92 -32.52 6.15
CA THR A 980 -11.76 -32.53 5.25
C THR A 980 -10.87 -33.76 5.51
N LYS A 981 -9.97 -34.08 4.58
CA LYS A 981 -8.97 -35.12 4.84
C LYS A 981 -7.95 -34.58 5.86
N LEU A 982 -7.66 -35.38 6.89
CA LEU A 982 -6.61 -35.06 7.85
C LEU A 982 -5.24 -35.21 7.19
N ARG A 983 -4.37 -34.23 7.43
CA ARG A 983 -2.96 -34.33 7.08
C ARG A 983 -2.27 -35.26 8.09
N VAL A 984 -1.86 -36.43 7.62
CA VAL A 984 -1.09 -37.42 8.39
C VAL A 984 0.18 -37.71 7.59
N PRO A 985 1.40 -37.66 8.18
CA PRO A 985 2.65 -37.87 7.45
C PRO A 985 2.72 -39.17 6.63
N SER A 986 2.07 -40.25 7.07
CA SER A 986 1.99 -41.54 6.37
C SER A 986 0.85 -41.66 5.35
N GLN A 987 0.00 -40.63 5.23
CA GLN A 987 -1.15 -40.58 4.31
C GLN A 987 -1.20 -39.23 3.61
N LEU A 988 -0.20 -38.87 2.79
CA LEU A 988 -0.13 -37.51 2.24
C LEU A 988 -1.23 -37.23 1.21
N LEU A 989 -1.18 -37.87 0.03
CA LEU A 989 -2.12 -37.65 -1.08
C LEU A 989 -2.88 -38.93 -1.40
N ASN A 990 -4.18 -38.77 -1.65
CA ASN A 990 -5.02 -39.89 -2.06
C ASN A 990 -4.75 -40.28 -3.53
N LEU A 991 -5.12 -41.51 -3.91
CA LEU A 991 -4.85 -42.05 -5.26
C LEU A 991 -5.56 -41.30 -6.40
N GLU A 992 -6.60 -40.51 -6.14
CA GLU A 992 -7.23 -39.70 -7.19
C GLU A 992 -6.29 -38.60 -7.69
N LEU A 993 -5.36 -38.14 -6.83
CA LEU A 993 -4.38 -37.10 -7.14
C LEU A 993 -3.03 -37.65 -7.61
N THR A 994 -2.63 -38.85 -7.17
CA THR A 994 -1.36 -39.45 -7.60
C THR A 994 -1.52 -40.37 -8.81
N GLU A 995 -2.69 -41.00 -8.97
CA GLU A 995 -2.93 -42.00 -10.03
C GLU A 995 -3.88 -41.55 -11.15
N LYS A 996 -4.78 -40.61 -10.88
CA LYS A 996 -5.88 -40.25 -11.81
C LYS A 996 -5.98 -38.76 -12.11
N LEU A 997 -4.99 -37.96 -11.74
CA LEU A 997 -5.04 -36.52 -11.94
C LEU A 997 -5.22 -36.21 -13.43
N PHE A 998 -6.30 -35.50 -13.74
CA PHE A 998 -6.68 -35.09 -15.10
C PHE A 998 -6.70 -36.22 -16.13
N SER A 999 -7.04 -37.45 -15.71
CA SER A 999 -7.12 -38.61 -16.61
C SER A 999 -8.17 -38.46 -17.73
N THR A 1000 -9.10 -37.51 -17.58
CA THR A 1000 -10.09 -37.14 -18.60
C THR A 1000 -9.53 -36.14 -19.62
N ALA A 1001 -8.47 -35.40 -19.28
CA ALA A 1001 -7.89 -34.35 -20.12
C ALA A 1001 -6.53 -34.73 -20.75
N HIS A 1002 -5.86 -35.76 -20.24
CA HIS A 1002 -4.57 -36.26 -20.72
C HIS A 1002 -4.61 -37.75 -21.07
N SER A 1003 -3.82 -38.15 -22.08
CA SER A 1003 -3.68 -39.55 -22.50
C SER A 1003 -3.03 -40.44 -21.44
N VAL A 1004 -2.15 -39.85 -20.63
CA VAL A 1004 -1.52 -40.48 -19.46
C VAL A 1004 -1.93 -39.63 -18.26
N ALA A 1005 -2.57 -40.25 -17.27
CA ALA A 1005 -2.92 -39.55 -16.03
C ALA A 1005 -1.67 -38.96 -15.37
N LEU A 1006 -1.79 -37.75 -14.86
CA LEU A 1006 -0.71 -37.06 -14.17
C LEU A 1006 -0.63 -37.52 -12.71
N ASP A 1007 0.40 -37.04 -11.99
CA ASP A 1007 0.62 -37.29 -10.57
C ASP A 1007 0.92 -35.94 -9.89
N LEU A 1008 0.07 -35.50 -8.97
CA LEU A 1008 0.18 -34.19 -8.34
C LEU A 1008 1.42 -34.08 -7.43
N ALA A 1009 1.76 -35.14 -6.68
CA ALA A 1009 2.95 -35.13 -5.82
C ALA A 1009 4.22 -35.10 -6.67
N ALA A 1010 4.29 -35.93 -7.72
CA ALA A 1010 5.42 -35.93 -8.64
C ALA A 1010 5.56 -34.57 -9.36
N THR A 1011 4.43 -33.95 -9.74
CA THR A 1011 4.39 -32.62 -10.36
C THR A 1011 4.87 -31.53 -9.41
N ASN A 1012 4.52 -31.59 -8.13
CA ASN A 1012 5.01 -30.66 -7.11
C ASN A 1012 6.52 -30.73 -6.95
N ILE A 1013 7.06 -31.95 -6.83
CA ILE A 1013 8.51 -32.18 -6.73
C ILE A 1013 9.22 -31.69 -8.00
N GLN A 1014 8.73 -32.06 -9.18
CA GLN A 1014 9.29 -31.63 -10.45
C GLN A 1014 9.25 -30.11 -10.62
N ARG A 1015 8.16 -29.45 -10.18
CA ARG A 1015 8.03 -27.99 -10.20
C ARG A 1015 8.99 -27.30 -9.25
N GLY A 1016 9.22 -27.87 -8.05
CA GLY A 1016 10.25 -27.38 -7.13
C GLY A 1016 11.65 -27.40 -7.78
N ARG A 1017 11.99 -28.49 -8.47
CA ARG A 1017 13.25 -28.62 -9.21
C ARG A 1017 13.34 -27.64 -10.39
N ASP A 1018 12.25 -27.45 -11.15
CA ASP A 1018 12.15 -26.47 -12.25
C ASP A 1018 12.37 -25.02 -11.77
N HIS A 1019 11.82 -24.68 -10.60
CA HIS A 1019 11.95 -23.36 -9.98
C HIS A 1019 13.28 -23.18 -9.22
N GLY A 1020 14.16 -24.17 -9.23
CA GLY A 1020 15.43 -24.13 -8.51
C GLY A 1020 15.22 -23.88 -7.02
N ILE A 1021 14.22 -24.52 -6.41
CA ILE A 1021 13.99 -24.42 -4.97
C ILE A 1021 15.13 -25.15 -4.24
N PRO A 1022 15.82 -24.48 -3.30
CA PRO A 1022 16.83 -25.12 -2.47
C PRO A 1022 16.33 -26.35 -1.71
N PRO A 1023 17.24 -27.25 -1.31
CA PRO A 1023 16.90 -28.39 -0.47
C PRO A 1023 16.19 -27.99 0.83
N TYR A 1024 15.43 -28.94 1.38
CA TYR A 1024 14.69 -28.76 2.63
C TYR A 1024 15.56 -28.26 3.80
N VAL A 1025 16.80 -28.77 3.92
CA VAL A 1025 17.71 -28.44 5.01
C VAL A 1025 18.08 -26.95 5.06
N ASP A 1026 18.15 -26.27 3.92
CA ASP A 1026 18.45 -24.83 3.87
C ASP A 1026 17.30 -23.99 4.47
N TYR A 1027 16.06 -24.43 4.26
CA TYR A 1027 14.89 -23.77 4.83
C TYR A 1027 14.76 -24.02 6.33
N ARG A 1028 15.23 -25.15 6.84
CA ARG A 1028 15.33 -25.36 8.29
C ARG A 1028 16.26 -24.36 8.94
N VAL A 1029 17.43 -24.14 8.33
CA VAL A 1029 18.41 -23.14 8.80
C VAL A 1029 17.81 -21.73 8.73
N LEU A 1030 17.14 -21.37 7.63
CA LEU A 1030 16.41 -20.10 7.51
C LEU A 1030 15.39 -19.91 8.64
N CYS A 1031 14.70 -20.99 9.01
CA CYS A 1031 13.68 -21.01 10.05
C CYS A 1031 14.24 -21.23 11.47
N ASN A 1032 15.56 -21.13 11.65
CA ASN A 1032 16.25 -21.27 12.93
C ASN A 1032 15.97 -22.64 13.62
N LEU A 1033 15.85 -23.69 12.83
CA LEU A 1033 15.74 -25.08 13.28
C LEU A 1033 17.10 -25.77 13.26
N THR A 1034 17.22 -26.96 13.87
CA THR A 1034 18.50 -27.66 13.96
C THR A 1034 19.04 -28.02 12.58
N SER A 1035 20.35 -27.80 12.38
CA SER A 1035 21.08 -28.26 11.21
C SER A 1035 21.05 -29.78 11.14
N VAL A 1036 21.11 -30.31 9.92
CA VAL A 1036 20.98 -31.74 9.62
C VAL A 1036 22.26 -32.15 8.91
N GLU A 1037 23.03 -33.07 9.49
CA GLU A 1037 24.23 -33.64 8.86
C GLU A 1037 23.95 -35.06 8.32
N ASN A 1038 23.04 -35.79 8.98
CA ASN A 1038 22.64 -37.14 8.61
C ASN A 1038 21.11 -37.30 8.72
N PHE A 1039 20.57 -38.40 8.18
CA PHE A 1039 19.11 -38.61 8.16
C PHE A 1039 18.52 -38.76 9.56
N GLU A 1040 19.30 -39.25 10.53
CA GLU A 1040 18.85 -39.44 11.90
C GLU A 1040 18.61 -38.12 12.64
N ASP A 1041 19.27 -37.02 12.25
CA ASP A 1041 19.05 -35.68 12.81
C ASP A 1041 17.64 -35.12 12.50
N LEU A 1042 16.94 -35.69 11.49
CA LEU A 1042 15.57 -35.31 11.14
C LEU A 1042 14.52 -35.73 12.19
N GLN A 1043 14.90 -36.57 13.16
CA GLN A 1043 13.99 -37.08 14.21
C GLN A 1043 13.36 -36.00 15.09
N ASN A 1044 13.96 -34.80 15.14
CA ASN A 1044 13.42 -33.69 15.91
C ASN A 1044 12.05 -33.22 15.36
N GLU A 1045 11.86 -33.27 14.05
CA GLU A 1045 10.64 -32.80 13.35
C GLU A 1045 9.89 -33.91 12.61
N ILE A 1046 10.52 -35.07 12.40
CA ILE A 1046 9.92 -36.26 11.78
C ILE A 1046 10.11 -37.44 12.75
N LYS A 1047 9.18 -37.66 13.67
CA LYS A 1047 9.31 -38.72 14.69
C LYS A 1047 9.13 -40.13 14.16
N ASP A 1048 8.44 -40.28 13.04
CA ASP A 1048 8.21 -41.59 12.43
C ASP A 1048 9.48 -42.11 11.74
N LEU A 1049 10.11 -43.10 12.36
CA LEU A 1049 11.34 -43.72 11.86
C LEU A 1049 11.16 -44.41 10.51
N GLU A 1050 9.94 -44.87 10.18
CA GLU A 1050 9.67 -45.48 8.87
C GLU A 1050 9.78 -44.44 7.76
N ILE A 1051 9.33 -43.20 8.01
CA ILE A 1051 9.45 -42.08 7.08
C ILE A 1051 10.93 -41.73 6.87
N ILE A 1052 11.73 -41.66 7.94
CA ILE A 1052 13.17 -41.41 7.85
C ILE A 1052 13.86 -42.52 7.04
N GLN A 1053 13.51 -43.79 7.27
CA GLN A 1053 14.03 -44.91 6.49
C GLN A 1053 13.67 -44.81 5.00
N LYS A 1054 12.44 -44.40 4.67
CA LYS A 1054 12.03 -44.17 3.28
C LYS A 1054 12.80 -43.01 2.65
N LEU A 1055 13.01 -41.90 3.37
CA LEU A 1055 13.86 -40.80 2.92
C LEU A 1055 15.30 -41.25 2.64
N LYS A 1056 15.90 -42.02 3.55
CA LYS A 1056 17.24 -42.61 3.42
C LYS A 1056 17.36 -43.60 2.24
N LYS A 1057 16.25 -44.26 1.87
CA LYS A 1057 16.19 -45.14 0.70
C LYS A 1057 16.08 -44.36 -0.61
N LEU A 1058 15.40 -43.21 -0.60
CA LEU A 1058 15.12 -42.40 -1.78
C LEU A 1058 16.25 -41.41 -2.10
N TYR A 1059 16.79 -40.75 -1.08
CA TYR A 1059 17.81 -39.71 -1.22
C TYR A 1059 19.15 -40.23 -0.70
N SER A 1060 20.24 -39.81 -1.36
CA SER A 1060 21.59 -40.23 -0.96
C SER A 1060 22.11 -39.47 0.26
N THR A 1061 21.72 -38.20 0.40
CA THR A 1061 22.04 -37.31 1.53
C THR A 1061 20.81 -36.47 1.90
N PRO A 1062 20.66 -36.02 3.16
CA PRO A 1062 19.62 -35.06 3.53
C PRO A 1062 19.65 -33.75 2.73
N ASP A 1063 20.83 -33.35 2.26
CA ASP A 1063 21.02 -32.16 1.41
C ASP A 1063 20.36 -32.29 0.02
N ASP A 1064 19.89 -33.48 -0.34
CA ASP A 1064 19.20 -33.70 -1.60
C ASP A 1064 17.68 -33.61 -1.50
N ILE A 1065 17.11 -33.64 -0.29
CA ILE A 1065 15.67 -33.75 -0.06
C ILE A 1065 14.94 -32.53 -0.64
N ASP A 1066 14.02 -32.77 -1.57
CA ASP A 1066 13.16 -31.73 -2.14
C ASP A 1066 12.27 -31.10 -1.04
N LEU A 1067 12.07 -29.79 -1.12
CA LEU A 1067 11.35 -29.04 -0.08
C LEU A 1067 9.92 -29.54 0.16
N TRP A 1068 9.10 -29.67 -0.90
CA TRP A 1068 7.69 -30.04 -0.75
C TRP A 1068 7.46 -31.37 0.00
N PRO A 1069 8.05 -32.51 -0.40
CA PRO A 1069 7.78 -33.77 0.29
C PRO A 1069 8.26 -33.74 1.75
N ALA A 1070 9.35 -33.04 2.06
CA ALA A 1070 9.82 -32.89 3.44
C ALA A 1070 8.85 -32.07 4.30
N LEU A 1071 8.39 -30.91 3.79
CA LEU A 1071 7.41 -30.07 4.51
C LEU A 1071 6.15 -30.84 4.87
N MET A 1072 5.74 -31.81 4.04
CA MET A 1072 4.50 -32.58 4.23
C MET A 1072 4.63 -33.67 5.30
N VAL A 1073 5.82 -34.23 5.49
CA VAL A 1073 6.08 -35.32 6.45
C VAL A 1073 6.54 -34.85 7.83
N GLU A 1074 6.83 -33.56 7.99
CA GLU A 1074 7.00 -32.98 9.33
C GLU A 1074 5.78 -33.25 10.21
N ASP A 1075 6.03 -33.61 11.46
CA ASP A 1075 4.99 -33.72 12.46
C ASP A 1075 4.31 -32.36 12.69
N LEU A 1076 2.99 -32.40 12.83
CA LEU A 1076 2.21 -31.19 13.05
C LEU A 1076 2.49 -30.62 14.44
N ILE A 1077 2.63 -29.30 14.52
CA ILE A 1077 2.64 -28.61 15.81
C ILE A 1077 1.26 -28.79 16.46
N PRO A 1078 1.15 -29.12 17.77
CA PRO A 1078 -0.13 -29.31 18.43
C PRO A 1078 -1.10 -28.14 18.22
N GLY A 1079 -2.33 -28.45 17.81
CA GLY A 1079 -3.36 -27.45 17.53
C GLY A 1079 -3.32 -26.83 16.12
N THR A 1080 -2.33 -27.17 15.31
CA THR A 1080 -2.12 -26.59 13.96
C THR A 1080 -2.38 -27.61 12.85
N ARG A 1081 -2.17 -27.23 11.59
CA ARG A 1081 -2.13 -28.12 10.41
C ARG A 1081 -0.79 -28.06 9.66
N VAL A 1082 0.23 -27.49 10.32
CA VAL A 1082 1.54 -27.25 9.74
C VAL A 1082 2.66 -27.80 10.64
N GLY A 1083 3.76 -28.22 10.02
CA GLY A 1083 5.01 -28.52 10.72
C GLY A 1083 5.81 -27.23 10.98
N PRO A 1084 6.93 -27.30 11.70
CA PRO A 1084 7.72 -26.13 12.10
C PRO A 1084 8.30 -25.33 10.93
N THR A 1085 8.86 -25.98 9.91
CA THR A 1085 9.40 -25.25 8.75
C THR A 1085 8.26 -24.63 7.94
N LEU A 1086 7.16 -25.37 7.78
CA LEU A 1086 5.98 -24.88 7.09
C LEU A 1086 5.34 -23.68 7.82
N MET A 1087 5.29 -23.70 9.16
CA MET A 1087 4.81 -22.59 9.99
C MET A 1087 5.60 -21.31 9.73
N CYS A 1088 6.93 -21.40 9.76
CA CYS A 1088 7.84 -20.29 9.49
C CYS A 1088 7.59 -19.66 8.11
N LEU A 1089 7.45 -20.47 7.05
CA LEU A 1089 7.17 -19.98 5.70
C LEU A 1089 5.79 -19.33 5.59
N PHE A 1090 4.77 -19.91 6.23
CA PHE A 1090 3.42 -19.34 6.27
C PHE A 1090 3.38 -17.99 6.96
N VAL A 1091 3.88 -17.92 8.19
CA VAL A 1091 3.91 -16.67 8.98
C VAL A 1091 4.67 -15.60 8.21
N THR A 1092 5.83 -15.95 7.62
CA THR A 1092 6.63 -15.01 6.83
C THR A 1092 5.83 -14.46 5.64
N GLN A 1093 5.14 -15.30 4.86
CA GLN A 1093 4.38 -14.82 3.72
C GLN A 1093 3.17 -13.98 4.14
N PHE A 1094 2.34 -14.48 5.04
CA PHE A 1094 1.11 -13.78 5.44
C PHE A 1094 1.43 -12.46 6.19
N GLN A 1095 2.50 -12.40 6.96
CA GLN A 1095 2.93 -11.12 7.54
C GLN A 1095 3.26 -10.09 6.45
N ARG A 1096 3.97 -10.48 5.39
CA ARG A 1096 4.31 -9.58 4.27
C ARG A 1096 3.08 -9.14 3.49
N LEU A 1097 2.10 -10.03 3.31
CA LEU A 1097 0.84 -9.73 2.64
C LEU A 1097 0.00 -8.71 3.41
N ARG A 1098 0.01 -8.78 4.74
CA ARG A 1098 -0.72 -7.84 5.61
C ARG A 1098 0.02 -6.50 5.74
N ASP A 1099 1.30 -6.55 6.11
CA ASP A 1099 2.06 -5.37 6.53
C ASP A 1099 2.54 -4.55 5.32
N GLY A 1100 2.77 -5.21 4.17
CA GLY A 1100 3.18 -4.57 2.92
C GLY A 1100 2.03 -4.09 2.02
N ASP A 1101 0.78 -4.19 2.48
CA ASP A 1101 -0.42 -3.80 1.71
C ASP A 1101 -1.01 -2.47 2.21
N ARG A 1102 -0.84 -1.40 1.43
CA ARG A 1102 -1.37 -0.07 1.74
C ARG A 1102 -2.90 -0.05 1.81
N PHE A 1103 -3.56 -1.00 1.17
CA PHE A 1103 -5.02 -1.11 1.13
C PHE A 1103 -5.55 -2.24 2.02
N TRP A 1104 -4.72 -2.77 2.93
CA TRP A 1104 -5.17 -3.66 3.99
C TRP A 1104 -6.40 -3.07 4.69
N TYR A 1105 -7.45 -3.87 4.90
CA TYR A 1105 -8.76 -3.36 5.29
C TYR A 1105 -8.76 -2.63 6.65
N GLU A 1106 -7.82 -2.92 7.54
CA GLU A 1106 -7.67 -2.21 8.83
C GLU A 1106 -6.73 -1.00 8.77
N ASN A 1107 -6.05 -0.76 7.64
CA ASN A 1107 -5.15 0.39 7.51
C ASN A 1107 -5.96 1.70 7.60
N PRO A 1108 -5.59 2.64 8.49
CA PRO A 1108 -6.34 3.88 8.68
C PRO A 1108 -6.56 4.65 7.37
N GLY A 1109 -7.81 5.01 7.09
CA GLY A 1109 -8.21 5.74 5.88
C GLY A 1109 -8.64 4.85 4.71
N VAL A 1110 -8.47 3.53 4.78
CA VAL A 1110 -9.03 2.60 3.78
C VAL A 1110 -10.56 2.49 3.96
N PHE A 1111 -11.03 2.27 5.18
CA PHE A 1111 -12.45 2.33 5.56
C PHE A 1111 -12.65 3.25 6.75
N THR A 1112 -13.86 3.79 6.91
CA THR A 1112 -14.22 4.54 8.13
C THR A 1112 -14.35 3.59 9.32
N PRO A 1113 -14.25 4.05 10.58
CA PRO A 1113 -14.44 3.20 11.76
C PRO A 1113 -15.79 2.46 11.78
N ALA A 1114 -16.85 3.11 11.30
CA ALA A 1114 -18.18 2.49 11.20
C ALA A 1114 -18.22 1.38 10.14
N GLN A 1115 -17.65 1.63 8.96
CA GLN A 1115 -17.50 0.61 7.91
C GLN A 1115 -16.65 -0.57 8.38
N LEU A 1116 -15.53 -0.31 9.05
CA LEU A 1116 -14.65 -1.34 9.57
C LEU A 1116 -15.35 -2.21 10.63
N THR A 1117 -16.20 -1.62 11.47
CA THR A 1117 -17.01 -2.36 12.45
C THR A 1117 -17.99 -3.32 11.78
N GLN A 1118 -18.53 -2.93 10.62
CA GLN A 1118 -19.40 -3.81 9.83
C GLN A 1118 -18.62 -4.92 9.12
N LEU A 1119 -17.45 -4.61 8.54
CA LEU A 1119 -16.58 -5.60 7.89
C LEU A 1119 -16.10 -6.69 8.87
N LYS A 1120 -15.80 -6.33 10.12
CA LYS A 1120 -15.36 -7.28 11.17
C LYS A 1120 -16.44 -8.25 11.65
N GLN A 1121 -17.68 -8.13 11.14
CA GLN A 1121 -18.77 -9.08 11.40
C GLN A 1121 -18.93 -10.12 10.28
N VAL A 1122 -18.25 -9.94 9.15
CA VAL A 1122 -18.42 -10.78 7.97
C VAL A 1122 -17.90 -12.19 8.24
N SER A 1123 -18.67 -13.20 7.83
CA SER A 1123 -18.25 -14.59 7.86
C SER A 1123 -18.55 -15.27 6.52
N LEU A 1124 -17.80 -16.31 6.18
CA LEU A 1124 -18.08 -17.11 4.99
C LEU A 1124 -19.48 -17.77 5.08
N GLY A 1125 -19.95 -18.08 6.29
CA GLY A 1125 -21.32 -18.54 6.54
C GLY A 1125 -22.37 -17.54 6.06
N ARG A 1126 -22.16 -16.23 6.31
CA ARG A 1126 -23.05 -15.17 5.82
C ARG A 1126 -23.06 -15.09 4.30
N VAL A 1127 -21.87 -15.12 3.68
CA VAL A 1127 -21.71 -15.10 2.21
C VAL A 1127 -22.42 -16.30 1.56
N LEU A 1128 -22.32 -17.50 2.17
CA LEU A 1128 -23.05 -18.69 1.74
C LEU A 1128 -24.57 -18.50 1.82
N CYS A 1129 -25.07 -17.98 2.93
CA CYS A 1129 -26.49 -17.73 3.11
C CYS A 1129 -27.06 -16.69 2.12
N ASP A 1130 -26.31 -15.62 1.82
CA ASP A 1130 -26.77 -14.58 0.90
C ASP A 1130 -26.74 -15.02 -0.57
N ASN A 1131 -25.75 -15.85 -0.94
CA ASN A 1131 -25.45 -16.12 -2.35
C ASN A 1131 -25.74 -17.56 -2.81
N GLY A 1132 -25.95 -18.50 -1.88
CA GLY A 1132 -26.45 -19.85 -2.18
C GLY A 1132 -27.86 -19.83 -2.78
N ASP A 1133 -28.21 -20.84 -3.56
CA ASP A 1133 -29.52 -20.95 -4.20
C ASP A 1133 -30.63 -21.24 -3.18
N ASN A 1134 -30.38 -22.14 -2.22
CA ASN A 1134 -31.28 -22.52 -1.13
C ASN A 1134 -30.51 -22.96 0.13
N ILE A 1135 -29.48 -22.20 0.54
CA ILE A 1135 -28.77 -22.43 1.80
C ILE A 1135 -29.51 -21.67 2.92
N GLN A 1136 -30.17 -22.42 3.81
CA GLN A 1136 -30.97 -21.85 4.91
C GLN A 1136 -30.33 -22.01 6.29
N GLN A 1137 -29.37 -22.93 6.41
CA GLN A 1137 -28.65 -23.21 7.65
C GLN A 1137 -27.18 -23.47 7.37
N VAL A 1138 -26.32 -22.96 8.25
CA VAL A 1138 -24.86 -23.11 8.20
C VAL A 1138 -24.32 -23.20 9.62
N GLN A 1139 -23.09 -23.69 9.80
CA GLN A 1139 -22.40 -23.61 11.08
C GLN A 1139 -22.06 -22.16 11.44
N PRO A 1140 -21.90 -21.84 12.75
CA PRO A 1140 -21.37 -20.56 13.19
C PRO A 1140 -20.04 -20.19 12.53
N ASP A 1141 -19.14 -21.18 12.41
CA ASP A 1141 -17.91 -21.10 11.63
C ASP A 1141 -17.88 -22.29 10.66
N VAL A 1142 -18.06 -22.01 9.37
CA VAL A 1142 -18.16 -23.03 8.32
C VAL A 1142 -16.88 -23.81 8.08
N PHE A 1143 -15.75 -23.40 8.67
CA PHE A 1143 -14.51 -24.17 8.66
C PHE A 1143 -14.49 -25.28 9.72
N VAL A 1144 -15.37 -25.21 10.74
CA VAL A 1144 -15.41 -26.15 11.87
C VAL A 1144 -16.50 -27.21 11.66
N LYS A 1145 -16.14 -28.48 11.83
CA LYS A 1145 -17.08 -29.59 11.67
C LYS A 1145 -18.10 -29.59 12.81
N ALA A 1146 -19.38 -29.66 12.45
CA ALA A 1146 -20.51 -29.86 13.34
C ALA A 1146 -21.43 -30.94 12.76
N GLU A 1147 -22.27 -31.57 13.59
CA GLU A 1147 -23.25 -32.56 13.13
C GLU A 1147 -24.54 -31.87 12.71
N TYR A 1148 -25.17 -32.33 11.63
CA TYR A 1148 -26.45 -31.77 11.20
C TYR A 1148 -27.61 -32.58 11.83
N PRO A 1149 -28.67 -31.94 12.37
CA PRO A 1149 -28.86 -30.48 12.50
C PRO A 1149 -28.18 -29.86 13.74
N GLN A 1150 -27.63 -30.65 14.67
CA GLN A 1150 -27.08 -30.15 15.94
C GLN A 1150 -25.75 -29.38 15.78
N GLY A 1151 -25.83 -28.05 15.77
CA GLY A 1151 -24.67 -27.16 15.63
C GLY A 1151 -24.72 -26.28 14.38
N TYR A 1152 -25.84 -26.36 13.65
CA TYR A 1152 -26.18 -25.43 12.57
C TYR A 1152 -27.10 -24.33 13.11
N LEU A 1153 -26.92 -23.12 12.60
CA LEU A 1153 -27.77 -21.96 12.85
C LEU A 1153 -28.57 -21.64 11.60
N SER A 1154 -29.75 -21.05 11.79
CA SER A 1154 -30.49 -20.47 10.67
C SER A 1154 -29.70 -19.30 10.09
N CYS A 1155 -29.78 -19.11 8.77
CA CYS A 1155 -29.24 -17.93 8.12
C CYS A 1155 -29.79 -16.61 8.68
N GLY A 1156 -30.96 -16.59 9.36
CA GLY A 1156 -31.43 -15.39 10.06
C GLY A 1156 -30.62 -15.01 11.30
N GLU A 1157 -29.89 -15.97 11.89
CA GLU A 1157 -29.09 -15.79 13.11
C GLU A 1157 -27.63 -15.42 12.81
N ILE A 1158 -27.16 -15.63 11.56
CA ILE A 1158 -25.82 -15.26 11.12
C ILE A 1158 -25.78 -13.75 10.83
N PRO A 1159 -24.93 -12.95 11.52
CA PRO A 1159 -24.87 -11.51 11.37
C PRO A 1159 -24.72 -11.07 9.90
N LYS A 1160 -25.48 -10.05 9.49
CA LYS A 1160 -25.37 -9.41 8.17
C LYS A 1160 -24.67 -8.08 8.30
N MET A 1161 -23.70 -7.84 7.41
CA MET A 1161 -23.04 -6.55 7.28
C MET A 1161 -24.04 -5.47 6.85
N ASP A 1162 -24.09 -4.35 7.58
CA ASP A 1162 -24.96 -3.23 7.25
C ASP A 1162 -24.30 -2.25 6.27
N LEU A 1163 -24.63 -2.40 4.98
CA LEU A 1163 -24.11 -1.54 3.91
C LEU A 1163 -24.60 -0.10 3.98
N ARG A 1164 -25.54 0.25 4.87
CA ARG A 1164 -25.91 1.66 5.09
C ARG A 1164 -24.70 2.50 5.49
N MET A 1165 -23.65 1.92 6.10
CA MET A 1165 -22.42 2.66 6.42
C MET A 1165 -21.62 3.15 5.18
N TRP A 1166 -22.03 2.76 3.97
CA TRP A 1166 -21.51 3.26 2.68
C TRP A 1166 -22.47 4.20 1.96
N GLN A 1167 -23.60 4.57 2.58
CA GLN A 1167 -24.52 5.54 2.00
C GLN A 1167 -23.94 6.96 2.11
N ASP A 1168 -23.79 7.61 0.97
CA ASP A 1168 -23.47 9.03 0.85
C ASP A 1168 -24.76 9.85 1.00
N CYS A 1169 -24.70 10.96 1.73
CA CYS A 1169 -25.88 11.84 1.86
C CYS A 1169 -26.17 12.53 0.51
N TRP A 1170 -27.27 12.16 -0.13
CA TRP A 1170 -27.75 12.71 -1.41
C TRP A 1170 -29.21 13.18 -1.30
N GLU A 1171 -29.54 14.32 -1.93
CA GLU A 1171 -30.90 14.89 -1.95
C GLU A 1171 -31.81 14.17 -2.96
N GLY A 1172 -32.90 13.55 -2.49
CA GLY A 1172 -34.03 13.14 -3.34
C GLY A 1172 -35.00 14.30 -3.59
N GLN A 1173 -35.59 14.37 -4.80
CA GLN A 1173 -36.73 15.25 -5.09
C GLN A 1173 -37.96 14.84 -4.26
N ASP A 1174 -38.63 15.80 -3.62
CA ASP A 1174 -39.96 15.59 -3.03
C ASP A 1174 -41.07 15.82 -4.08
N ASP A 1175 -42.25 15.24 -3.84
CA ASP A 1175 -43.47 15.34 -4.68
C ASP A 1175 -44.03 16.77 -4.83
N LYS A 1176 -43.28 17.79 -4.39
CA LYS A 1176 -43.64 19.22 -4.46
C LYS A 1176 -42.66 20.07 -5.26
N GLY A 1177 -41.62 19.47 -5.85
CA GLY A 1177 -40.73 20.17 -6.78
C GLY A 1177 -39.88 21.26 -6.13
N THR A 1178 -39.66 21.20 -4.81
CA THR A 1178 -38.81 22.16 -4.09
C THR A 1178 -37.43 21.57 -3.86
N HIS A 1179 -36.43 22.03 -4.62
CA HIS A 1179 -35.02 21.77 -4.35
C HIS A 1179 -34.60 22.44 -3.03
N ARG A 1180 -34.46 21.67 -1.94
CA ARG A 1180 -33.55 22.06 -0.85
C ARG A 1180 -32.12 22.02 -1.39
N ARG A 1181 -31.24 22.86 -0.85
CA ARG A 1181 -29.81 22.92 -1.21
C ARG A 1181 -29.00 22.37 -0.05
N ASP A 1182 -28.02 21.54 -0.37
CA ASP A 1182 -26.85 21.16 0.45
C ASP A 1182 -26.57 22.11 1.63
N ARG A 1183 -26.67 21.57 2.87
CA ARG A 1183 -26.14 22.10 4.15
C ARG A 1183 -26.94 23.17 4.91
N GLU A 1184 -28.26 23.03 5.02
CA GLU A 1184 -28.89 23.46 6.27
C GLU A 1184 -28.50 22.49 7.40
N ARG A 1185 -28.06 23.04 8.54
CA ARG A 1185 -27.82 22.28 9.77
C ARG A 1185 -28.97 21.32 10.01
N TRP A 1186 -28.69 20.03 10.18
CA TRP A 1186 -29.62 19.13 10.83
C TRP A 1186 -29.92 19.72 12.21
N MET A 1187 -31.17 20.11 12.43
CA MET A 1187 -31.59 20.66 13.71
C MET A 1187 -31.73 19.49 14.70
N LYS A 1188 -31.76 19.81 16.00
CA LYS A 1188 -32.02 18.83 17.09
C LYS A 1188 -33.26 17.96 16.83
N GLU A 1189 -34.17 18.46 16.00
CA GLU A 1189 -35.46 17.91 15.61
C GLU A 1189 -35.37 16.84 14.50
N ASP A 1190 -34.27 16.78 13.74
CA ASP A 1190 -34.06 15.80 12.66
C ASP A 1190 -33.54 14.44 13.19
N CYS A 1191 -33.20 14.38 14.47
CA CYS A 1191 -32.75 13.19 15.17
C CYS A 1191 -33.93 12.31 15.55
N ILE A 1192 -34.11 11.20 14.83
CA ILE A 1192 -35.20 10.25 15.09
C ILE A 1192 -34.84 9.19 16.14
N ASN A 1193 -33.54 8.97 16.41
CA ASN A 1193 -33.08 8.07 17.47
C ASN A 1193 -31.65 8.43 17.93
N CYS A 1194 -31.38 8.27 19.22
CA CYS A 1194 -30.06 8.49 19.83
C CYS A 1194 -29.56 7.17 20.45
N THR A 1195 -28.33 6.76 20.15
CA THR A 1195 -27.65 5.65 20.85
C THR A 1195 -26.37 6.14 21.52
N CYS A 1196 -26.03 5.56 22.68
CA CYS A 1196 -24.83 5.89 23.44
C CYS A 1196 -24.07 4.60 23.73
N GLU A 1197 -22.92 4.42 23.07
CA GLU A 1197 -21.97 3.34 23.36
C GLU A 1197 -20.60 3.98 23.66
N SER A 1198 -19.94 3.51 24.72
CA SER A 1198 -18.57 3.92 25.07
C SER A 1198 -18.33 5.44 25.19
N GLY A 1199 -19.36 6.22 25.54
CA GLY A 1199 -19.26 7.67 25.73
C GLY A 1199 -19.40 8.52 24.45
N GLN A 1200 -19.71 7.91 23.29
CA GLN A 1200 -20.09 8.63 22.08
C GLN A 1200 -21.62 8.59 21.89
N VAL A 1201 -22.21 9.77 21.67
CA VAL A 1201 -23.63 9.93 21.31
C VAL A 1201 -23.74 9.98 19.79
N THR A 1202 -24.47 9.04 19.20
CA THR A 1202 -24.73 8.98 17.76
C THR A 1202 -26.21 9.21 17.47
N CYS A 1203 -26.50 10.03 16.45
CA CYS A 1203 -27.85 10.41 16.06
C CYS A 1203 -28.23 9.77 14.72
N MET A 1204 -29.37 9.07 14.66
CA MET A 1204 -29.98 8.65 13.40
C MET A 1204 -30.86 9.76 12.85
N VAL A 1205 -30.62 10.11 11.59
CA VAL A 1205 -31.40 11.09 10.84
C VAL A 1205 -32.23 10.35 9.80
N LYS A 1206 -33.44 10.83 9.53
CA LYS A 1206 -34.50 10.10 8.80
C LYS A 1206 -34.12 9.60 7.39
N ASN A 1207 -33.00 10.03 6.79
CA ASN A 1207 -32.55 9.61 5.44
C ASN A 1207 -31.00 9.53 5.28
N CYS A 1208 -30.21 9.45 6.37
CA CYS A 1208 -28.75 9.22 6.25
C CYS A 1208 -28.23 8.36 7.42
N PRO A 1209 -27.15 7.59 7.25
CA PRO A 1209 -26.58 6.78 8.33
C PRO A 1209 -25.99 7.64 9.44
N LEU A 1210 -25.78 7.01 10.59
CA LEU A 1210 -25.23 7.56 11.83
C LEU A 1210 -24.08 8.55 11.56
N ALA A 1211 -24.34 9.84 11.73
CA ALA A 1211 -23.30 10.85 11.80
C ALA A 1211 -22.92 11.06 13.27
N PRO A 1212 -21.62 11.12 13.63
CA PRO A 1212 -21.23 11.64 14.94
C PRO A 1212 -21.72 13.08 15.06
N CYS A 1213 -22.43 13.40 16.13
CA CYS A 1213 -22.88 14.76 16.40
C CYS A 1213 -21.66 15.67 16.62
N LEU A 1214 -21.30 16.48 15.63
CA LEU A 1214 -20.21 17.46 15.71
C LEU A 1214 -20.60 18.75 16.47
N SER A 1215 -21.65 18.71 17.30
CA SER A 1215 -22.06 19.86 18.12
C SER A 1215 -21.42 19.78 19.51
N PRO A 1216 -20.61 20.77 19.93
CA PRO A 1216 -20.07 20.87 21.29
C PRO A 1216 -21.13 21.13 22.38
N GLU A 1217 -22.42 21.22 22.03
CA GLU A 1217 -23.48 21.59 22.98
C GLU A 1217 -24.07 20.40 23.77
N LEU A 1218 -23.63 19.16 23.53
CA LEU A 1218 -24.02 18.01 24.34
C LEU A 1218 -23.12 17.89 25.57
N VAL A 1219 -23.40 18.75 26.55
CA VAL A 1219 -22.83 18.72 27.89
C VAL A 1219 -23.29 17.46 28.64
N LYS A 1220 -22.34 16.82 29.32
CA LYS A 1220 -22.55 15.81 30.38
C LYS A 1220 -23.80 16.14 31.22
N GLY A 1221 -24.78 15.23 31.23
CA GLY A 1221 -25.99 15.35 32.07
C GLY A 1221 -27.30 15.71 31.33
N SER A 1222 -27.29 15.78 29.99
CA SER A 1222 -28.50 16.08 29.21
C SER A 1222 -29.03 14.81 28.52
N CYS A 1223 -30.19 14.29 28.93
CA CYS A 1223 -30.87 13.23 28.16
C CYS A 1223 -31.24 13.73 26.75
N CYS A 1224 -31.14 12.85 25.75
CA CYS A 1224 -31.64 13.09 24.39
C CYS A 1224 -33.12 13.53 24.47
N PRO A 1225 -33.55 14.57 23.72
CA PRO A 1225 -34.92 15.11 23.78
C PRO A 1225 -36.01 14.05 23.58
N VAL A 1226 -35.72 12.98 22.83
CA VAL A 1226 -36.62 11.83 22.63
C VAL A 1226 -36.95 11.10 23.93
N CYS A 1227 -36.02 11.03 24.89
CA CYS A 1227 -36.25 10.39 26.19
C CYS A 1227 -37.13 11.22 27.13
N ARG A 1228 -37.21 12.55 26.92
CA ARG A 1228 -38.05 13.46 27.72
C ARG A 1228 -39.52 13.38 27.31
N ASP A 1229 -39.79 13.16 26.03
CA ASP A 1229 -41.15 13.13 25.47
C ASP A 1229 -41.83 11.76 25.61
N GLN A 1230 -41.08 10.71 25.98
CA GLN A 1230 -41.62 9.36 26.28
C GLN A 1230 -41.85 9.07 27.78
N GLY A 1231 -41.67 10.05 28.67
CA GLY A 1231 -42.05 9.92 30.08
C GLY A 1231 -41.24 8.90 30.90
N MET A 1232 -40.00 8.57 30.51
CA MET A 1232 -39.16 7.69 31.31
C MET A 1232 -38.42 8.47 32.40
N LEU A 1233 -38.66 8.11 33.66
CA LEU A 1233 -37.96 8.65 34.83
C LEU A 1233 -36.51 8.15 34.85
N ALA A 1234 -35.57 9.07 35.02
CA ALA A 1234 -34.18 8.75 35.32
C ALA A 1234 -34.08 8.20 36.75
N ASP A 1235 -33.94 6.88 36.91
CA ASP A 1235 -33.56 6.30 38.20
C ASP A 1235 -32.04 6.45 38.40
N ALA A 1236 -31.66 7.10 39.49
CA ALA A 1236 -30.32 7.57 39.82
C ALA A 1236 -29.45 6.48 40.48
N SER A 1237 -29.66 5.21 40.17
CA SER A 1237 -29.08 4.10 40.95
C SER A 1237 -27.91 3.34 40.30
N LYS A 1238 -27.53 3.60 39.05
CA LYS A 1238 -26.32 2.98 38.47
C LYS A 1238 -25.51 3.97 37.62
N LYS A 1239 -24.23 4.12 38.01
CA LYS A 1239 -23.19 4.84 37.28
C LYS A 1239 -23.11 4.36 35.83
N HIS A 1240 -23.33 5.26 34.88
CA HIS A 1240 -22.45 5.49 33.73
C HIS A 1240 -22.70 6.87 33.14
#